data_AF-A0A0B4XPD3-F1
#
_entry.id   AF-A0A0B4XPD3-F1
#
_cell.length_a   1.000
_cell.length_b   1.000
_cell.length_c   1.000
_cell.angle_alpha   90.00
_cell.angle_beta   90.00
_cell.angle_gamma   90.00
#
_symmetry.space_group_name_H-M   'P 1'
#
loop_
_entity.id
_entity.type
_entity.pdbx_description
1 polymer ?
#
loop_
_entity_poly.entity_id
_entity_poly.type
_entity_poly.pdbx_seq_one_letter_code
_entity_poly.pdbx_strand_id
1 'polypeptide(L)'
;MKRIIMAACIVSLAACGGDKDDVATEQQQDWESQNQSLVYSFPDNGQEQVPVPSPVVLRFTGPVMETAPAIVLREAGGPVVSDVEMEWVDGKRGLIITPDRKLKPMTEYLVQIPAIELEKGTAAARNLSFTTRGLYEGPKNQVGEASFEVTRMIPDGENYSVLDFSSFRVQFSQPLDKTTVKYGDGPEATVQLVGPGGLVDAHLLISGHYMTVDPKEDLTPGVEYSLNITTGITSTYGETLPGGSFGNPGDTLAVSLKATPQDTTAPGTGERVSMVQDVADTGELSPLTGMPINLVPMASLLLGDETATQASGIIAAELAFVPNFPDATPFRVKRGSLIEGASIEVLINGEVPAGFDSGKVRMDFISDASGYLLPNPYSNADDAPRQVRLFMDVAVSTETPQANGAITQDLLHIELVGTSIVENGQMVINAVGVVEPDVLGSERATGVLSFYMKAYEDQDNPPTPVVDGNPPVVQSWIPGVDAAGFMNTDPVIIQFSKPIDLSGATEGMVIVEENGVPVDAEIEGRGAALIIRPEGGFKNSFQQDLGIVQSYVYKITIKKGLTDVSGNETLQDIPLEFEMPLMITTQENYVWDLDYSTFTPFLNYLGEGDAIVRSPMITAVYPGFPCSVDESLLNLDSGMTGRCKGGIDQVYSRTETPDGGTLINTPDKLPDDILPLQVLPANRPIIAIFTKNIDPGSVRLGGSFLVEKVDASGNPADSVDGNVIVDGRKITFYPTDEWVQGQYYRYVMGSNGNRKSSSAICDGSQSICGEDGLPIQTQLHELTVTEYQGIDLIYQDANLESGGGDPLVQYFKGGVVSQDVIQVLNAPSSDTNANMIHDNNFPREHSGNHALLTVPYAVYSEAEKGAEGQPLVPDACDASEPSCEDPNGLIPPVNSAKLIAAGEAVNPVNPFGKYMIPTVSVGCGFESVLNPSLPIMEPKVCPEAKFTYIASDLITEIGTYDESIGGVGVKIWPGQIMSTAVPMYAPFEGCGGNCVLGLDSGPQVMRMRYSKLDDGCIEDPVSNTSCVRDQPISAVIRNVGGQPFISVDVEVYIDAIDLQSKVTVVGDYMLAPGMADTLTDMVSVPVTLKLEGMVTFNDDGTMNINMENSNEVDVSFGLKLYGEALGFAFPITWTSIKIPEGGSRIRYVSEIIK
;
A
#
# COMPACT_ATOMS: atom_id res chain seq x y z
N MET A 1 74.96 -10.95 -12.33
CA MET A 1 76.14 -10.27 -12.89
C MET A 1 75.69 -9.63 -14.21
N LYS A 2 75.86 -8.31 -14.39
CA LYS A 2 75.47 -7.47 -15.57
C LYS A 2 73.97 -7.36 -15.96
N ARG A 3 73.52 -6.09 -16.05
CA ARG A 3 72.29 -5.56 -16.71
C ARG A 3 72.53 -5.35 -18.23
N ILE A 4 71.57 -4.68 -18.91
CA ILE A 4 71.53 -4.15 -20.30
C ILE A 4 70.87 -5.19 -21.25
N ILE A 5 69.80 -4.93 -22.01
CA ILE A 5 69.32 -3.72 -22.73
C ILE A 5 67.78 -3.57 -22.67
N MET A 6 67.25 -2.37 -22.36
CA MET A 6 66.23 -1.67 -23.17
C MET A 6 66.04 -0.24 -22.67
N ALA A 7 66.15 0.73 -23.57
CA ALA A 7 65.90 2.15 -23.36
C ALA A 7 65.60 2.81 -24.72
N ALA A 8 64.75 3.84 -24.69
CA ALA A 8 64.08 4.56 -25.80
C ALA A 8 62.60 4.14 -25.95
N CYS A 9 61.60 5.00 -25.75
CA CYS A 9 61.62 6.48 -25.66
C CYS A 9 60.99 7.00 -24.36
N ILE A 10 61.79 7.68 -23.52
CA ILE A 10 61.32 8.64 -22.52
C ILE A 10 62.15 9.92 -22.72
N VAL A 11 61.56 10.95 -23.34
CA VAL A 11 62.13 12.30 -23.40
C VAL A 11 61.00 13.33 -23.47
N SER A 12 60.52 13.82 -22.31
CA SER A 12 60.19 15.23 -22.04
C SER A 12 59.36 15.44 -20.74
N LEU A 13 59.86 14.94 -19.60
CA LEU A 13 59.34 15.28 -18.27
C LEU A 13 60.53 15.60 -17.34
N ALA A 14 60.96 16.87 -17.34
CA ALA A 14 62.10 17.35 -16.54
C ALA A 14 62.16 18.89 -16.40
N ALA A 15 61.08 19.52 -15.90
CA ALA A 15 61.02 20.87 -15.32
C ALA A 15 59.55 21.12 -14.89
N CYS A 16 59.19 21.62 -13.71
CA CYS A 16 59.96 22.06 -12.54
C CYS A 16 59.27 21.62 -11.24
N GLY A 17 60.05 21.51 -10.16
CA GLY A 17 59.53 21.50 -8.80
C GLY A 17 60.42 22.38 -7.92
N GLY A 18 59.83 23.32 -7.18
CA GLY A 18 60.54 24.21 -6.26
C GLY A 18 59.76 25.47 -5.89
N ASP A 19 59.50 25.66 -4.60
CA ASP A 19 58.83 26.84 -4.04
C ASP A 19 59.57 28.16 -4.30
N LYS A 20 58.84 29.16 -4.80
CA LYS A 20 58.73 30.56 -4.30
C LYS A 20 58.22 31.50 -5.39
N ASP A 21 57.13 32.23 -5.11
CA ASP A 21 56.74 33.53 -5.69
C ASP A 21 57.27 33.87 -7.11
N ASP A 22 57.10 32.97 -8.07
CA ASP A 22 57.34 33.28 -9.48
C ASP A 22 56.05 33.91 -10.05
N VAL A 23 56.15 35.17 -10.43
CA VAL A 23 55.09 35.87 -11.17
C VAL A 23 54.91 35.13 -12.49
N ALA A 24 53.74 34.49 -12.67
CA ALA A 24 53.42 33.75 -13.89
C ALA A 24 53.72 34.62 -15.12
N THR A 25 54.51 34.06 -16.05
CA THR A 25 54.91 34.81 -17.25
C THR A 25 53.68 35.16 -18.10
N GLU A 26 53.74 36.24 -18.89
CA GLU A 26 52.62 36.64 -19.77
C GLU A 26 52.12 35.46 -20.64
N GLN A 27 53.04 34.63 -21.15
CA GLN A 27 52.68 33.40 -21.91
C GLN A 27 51.96 32.34 -21.08
N GLN A 28 52.27 32.25 -19.78
CA GLN A 28 51.64 31.30 -18.86
C GLN A 28 50.26 31.79 -18.44
N GLN A 29 50.08 33.10 -18.23
CA GLN A 29 48.77 33.72 -18.02
C GLN A 29 47.87 33.61 -19.26
N ASP A 30 48.41 33.88 -20.45
CA ASP A 30 47.68 33.70 -21.72
C ASP A 30 47.26 32.23 -21.93
N TRP A 31 48.11 31.26 -21.57
CA TRP A 31 47.80 29.83 -21.64
C TRP A 31 46.73 29.40 -20.63
N GLU A 32 46.87 29.81 -19.36
CA GLU A 32 45.86 29.53 -18.33
C GLU A 32 44.50 30.17 -18.69
N SER A 33 44.50 31.36 -19.30
CA SER A 33 43.29 32.04 -19.75
C SER A 33 42.60 31.37 -20.92
N GLN A 34 43.35 30.76 -21.85
CA GLN A 34 42.79 30.07 -23.02
C GLN A 34 42.16 28.71 -22.69
N ASN A 35 42.54 28.10 -21.57
CA ASN A 35 41.99 26.81 -21.12
C ASN A 35 40.73 26.95 -20.24
N GLN A 36 40.30 28.18 -19.92
CA GLN A 36 39.13 28.38 -19.04
C GLN A 36 37.82 27.89 -19.68
N SER A 37 37.10 27.02 -18.98
CA SER A 37 35.96 26.29 -19.55
C SER A 37 35.03 25.70 -18.47
N LEU A 38 33.81 25.35 -18.88
CA LEU A 38 33.04 24.29 -18.22
C LEU A 38 33.83 22.98 -18.39
N VAL A 39 33.84 22.10 -17.38
CA VAL A 39 34.51 20.79 -17.44
C VAL A 39 33.60 19.64 -17.05
N TYR A 40 32.41 19.89 -16.51
CA TYR A 40 31.44 18.86 -16.17
C TYR A 40 30.04 19.47 -16.00
N SER A 41 29.02 18.68 -16.34
CA SER A 41 27.63 18.91 -15.93
C SER A 41 26.94 17.61 -15.53
N PHE A 42 25.98 17.72 -14.61
CA PHE A 42 24.90 16.76 -14.43
C PHE A 42 23.56 17.51 -14.51
N PRO A 43 22.55 17.02 -15.25
CA PRO A 43 22.67 15.99 -16.27
C PRO A 43 23.72 16.30 -17.34
N ASP A 44 24.21 15.27 -18.02
CA ASP A 44 25.12 15.43 -19.16
C ASP A 44 24.37 15.99 -20.38
N ASN A 45 25.08 16.63 -21.30
CA ASN A 45 24.43 17.17 -22.51
C ASN A 45 23.95 16.03 -23.42
N GLY A 46 22.64 15.97 -23.65
CA GLY A 46 21.96 14.89 -24.36
C GLY A 46 21.65 13.69 -23.47
N GLN A 47 21.67 13.83 -22.13
CA GLN A 47 21.26 12.75 -21.24
C GLN A 47 19.74 12.56 -21.26
N GLU A 48 19.32 11.31 -21.43
CA GLU A 48 17.93 10.87 -21.40
C GLU A 48 17.62 10.12 -20.10
N GLN A 49 16.34 9.95 -19.80
CA GLN A 49 15.84 9.25 -18.61
C GLN A 49 16.31 9.84 -17.27
N VAL A 50 16.56 11.15 -17.23
CA VAL A 50 16.94 11.86 -15.99
C VAL A 50 15.81 11.77 -14.95
N PRO A 51 16.06 11.31 -13.72
CA PRO A 51 15.04 11.28 -12.66
C PRO A 51 14.43 12.66 -12.41
N VAL A 52 13.12 12.74 -12.18
CA VAL A 52 12.42 14.02 -11.99
C VAL A 52 12.87 14.86 -10.78
N PRO A 53 13.45 14.33 -9.67
CA PRO A 53 13.99 15.17 -8.61
C PRO A 53 15.45 15.60 -8.85
N SER A 54 15.99 15.45 -10.07
CA SER A 54 17.42 15.75 -10.33
C SER A 54 17.76 17.24 -10.25
N PRO A 55 18.81 17.64 -9.50
CA PRO A 55 19.39 18.98 -9.59
C PRO A 55 20.22 19.13 -10.87
N VAL A 56 20.53 20.37 -11.25
CA VAL A 56 21.57 20.67 -12.24
C VAL A 56 22.88 21.04 -11.53
N VAL A 57 23.93 20.25 -11.75
CA VAL A 57 25.29 20.50 -11.24
C VAL A 57 26.17 20.94 -12.40
N LEU A 58 26.94 22.02 -12.22
CA LEU A 58 27.90 22.55 -13.19
C LEU A 58 29.27 22.71 -12.52
N ARG A 59 30.35 22.42 -13.25
CA ARG A 59 31.71 22.64 -12.75
C ARG A 59 32.63 23.25 -13.79
N PHE A 60 33.42 24.23 -13.36
CA PHE A 60 34.34 25.03 -14.18
C PHE A 60 35.81 24.79 -13.81
N THR A 61 36.72 25.15 -14.70
CA THR A 61 38.19 25.06 -14.50
C THR A 61 38.72 25.92 -13.34
N GLY A 62 38.02 26.99 -12.98
CA GLY A 62 38.46 27.96 -11.97
C GLY A 62 37.28 28.65 -11.29
N PRO A 63 37.51 29.38 -10.19
CA PRO A 63 36.44 30.04 -9.43
C PRO A 63 35.68 31.06 -10.28
N VAL A 64 34.35 31.01 -10.22
CA VAL A 64 33.48 32.00 -10.87
C VAL A 64 33.55 33.34 -10.12
N MET A 65 33.83 34.40 -10.87
CA MET A 65 34.00 35.76 -10.35
C MET A 65 32.66 36.50 -10.19
N GLU A 66 31.66 36.11 -10.97
CA GLU A 66 30.29 36.63 -10.87
C GLU A 66 29.61 36.15 -9.58
N THR A 67 28.77 37.01 -8.98
CA THR A 67 28.01 36.64 -7.77
C THR A 67 26.67 35.98 -8.09
N ALA A 68 26.13 36.24 -9.28
CA ALA A 68 24.84 35.75 -9.76
C ALA A 68 24.88 35.68 -11.30
N PRO A 69 25.52 34.66 -11.88
CA PRO A 69 25.58 34.48 -13.33
C PRO A 69 24.18 34.21 -13.88
N ALA A 70 23.90 34.68 -15.10
CA ALA A 70 22.58 34.55 -15.73
C ALA A 70 22.34 33.15 -16.33
N ILE A 71 22.59 32.10 -15.55
CA ILE A 71 22.32 30.70 -15.92
C ILE A 71 20.84 30.41 -15.74
N VAL A 72 20.22 29.74 -16.70
CA VAL A 72 18.76 29.53 -16.74
C VAL A 72 18.43 28.07 -17.05
N LEU A 73 17.69 27.40 -16.16
CA LEU A 73 17.01 26.13 -16.43
C LEU A 73 15.60 26.42 -16.97
N ARG A 74 15.21 25.75 -18.05
CA ARG A 74 13.88 25.94 -18.67
C ARG A 74 13.41 24.73 -19.46
N GLU A 75 12.09 24.61 -19.62
CA GLU A 75 11.49 23.65 -20.55
C GLU A 75 11.86 24.02 -21.99
N ALA A 76 12.15 23.02 -22.84
CA ALA A 76 12.50 23.23 -24.24
C ALA A 76 11.32 23.87 -25.00
N GLY A 77 11.51 25.11 -25.46
CA GLY A 77 10.42 25.92 -26.04
C GLY A 77 9.38 26.44 -25.04
N GLY A 78 9.47 26.06 -23.76
CA GLY A 78 8.50 26.37 -22.71
C GLY A 78 8.96 27.46 -21.71
N PRO A 79 8.33 27.54 -20.51
CA PRO A 79 8.68 28.50 -19.47
C PRO A 79 10.06 28.23 -18.86
N VAL A 80 10.60 29.26 -18.18
CA VAL A 80 11.74 29.13 -17.25
C VAL A 80 11.24 28.47 -15.97
N VAL A 81 12.05 27.59 -15.36
CA VAL A 81 11.77 27.07 -14.01
C VAL A 81 12.01 28.22 -13.04
N SER A 82 10.94 28.76 -12.45
CA SER A 82 10.96 30.02 -11.70
C SER A 82 11.55 29.90 -10.29
N ASP A 83 11.37 28.74 -9.68
CA ASP A 83 11.60 28.49 -8.27
C ASP A 83 12.71 27.44 -8.16
N VAL A 84 13.95 27.95 -8.07
CA VAL A 84 15.18 27.17 -7.96
C VAL A 84 16.11 27.80 -6.93
N GLU A 85 16.72 26.98 -6.08
CA GLU A 85 17.85 27.36 -5.24
C GLU A 85 19.18 27.24 -6.02
N MET A 86 20.16 28.10 -5.70
CA MET A 86 21.49 28.08 -6.32
C MET A 86 22.61 28.11 -5.28
N GLU A 87 23.42 27.05 -5.22
CA GLU A 87 24.51 26.91 -4.25
C GLU A 87 25.91 26.84 -4.92
N TRP A 88 26.87 27.60 -4.40
CA TRP A 88 28.27 27.58 -4.85
C TRP A 88 29.12 26.62 -4.03
N VAL A 89 29.68 25.60 -4.68
CA VAL A 89 30.53 24.58 -4.05
C VAL A 89 31.99 24.66 -4.53
N ASP A 90 32.89 23.96 -3.83
CA ASP A 90 34.33 23.86 -4.14
C ASP A 90 34.99 25.22 -4.48
N GLY A 91 34.83 26.19 -3.58
CA GLY A 91 35.45 27.52 -3.74
C GLY A 91 34.92 28.31 -4.95
N LYS A 92 33.63 28.15 -5.29
CA LYS A 92 32.96 28.67 -6.49
C LYS A 92 33.42 28.05 -7.82
N ARG A 93 34.01 26.84 -7.79
CA ARG A 93 34.29 26.08 -9.02
C ARG A 93 33.09 25.22 -9.45
N GLY A 94 32.22 24.85 -8.51
CA GLY A 94 30.95 24.17 -8.78
C GLY A 94 29.75 25.05 -8.47
N LEU A 95 28.65 24.87 -9.21
CA LEU A 95 27.34 25.47 -8.98
C LEU A 95 26.28 24.37 -9.03
N ILE A 96 25.40 24.33 -8.04
CA ILE A 96 24.23 23.46 -8.00
C ILE A 96 23.00 24.33 -8.17
N ILE A 97 22.03 23.85 -8.95
CA ILE A 97 20.73 24.49 -9.18
C ILE A 97 19.66 23.45 -8.86
N THR A 98 18.98 23.60 -7.73
CA THR A 98 18.00 22.64 -7.23
C THR A 98 16.60 23.20 -7.45
N PRO A 99 15.72 22.55 -8.23
CA PRO A 99 14.32 22.95 -8.35
C PRO A 99 13.54 22.74 -7.04
N ASP A 100 12.73 23.73 -6.63
CA ASP A 100 11.86 23.65 -5.44
C ASP A 100 10.74 22.60 -5.57
N ARG A 101 10.57 22.03 -6.77
CA ARG A 101 9.60 20.97 -7.11
C ARG A 101 10.21 20.02 -8.11
N LYS A 102 9.85 18.73 -8.02
CA LYS A 102 10.20 17.72 -9.03
C LYS A 102 9.89 18.26 -10.44
N LEU A 103 10.83 18.07 -11.36
CA LEU A 103 10.67 18.41 -12.77
C LEU A 103 9.50 17.61 -13.37
N LYS A 104 8.94 18.09 -14.48
CA LYS A 104 7.91 17.31 -15.20
C LYS A 104 8.55 16.03 -15.75
N PRO A 105 7.85 14.89 -15.73
CA PRO A 105 8.30 13.67 -16.40
C PRO A 105 8.30 13.84 -17.92
N MET A 106 9.05 12.98 -18.63
CA MET A 106 9.09 12.89 -20.10
C MET A 106 9.24 14.24 -20.82
N THR A 107 9.99 15.18 -20.24
CA THR A 107 10.10 16.57 -20.69
C THR A 107 11.54 16.93 -21.01
N GLU A 108 11.78 17.54 -22.17
CA GLU A 108 13.09 18.09 -22.54
C GLU A 108 13.32 19.43 -21.83
N TYR A 109 14.46 19.55 -21.16
CA TYR A 109 14.93 20.75 -20.48
C TYR A 109 16.22 21.29 -21.11
N LEU A 110 16.39 22.60 -21.03
CA LEU A 110 17.57 23.33 -21.49
C LEU A 110 18.22 24.09 -20.33
N VAL A 111 19.52 23.85 -20.13
CA VAL A 111 20.38 24.66 -19.25
C VAL A 111 21.14 25.66 -20.12
N GLN A 112 20.78 26.93 -20.03
CA GLN A 112 21.41 28.01 -20.78
C GLN A 112 22.51 28.66 -19.94
N ILE A 113 23.75 28.50 -20.36
CA ILE A 113 24.95 29.00 -19.67
C ILE A 113 25.53 30.15 -20.51
N PRO A 114 25.50 31.41 -20.04
CA PRO A 114 26.16 32.52 -20.73
C PRO A 114 27.69 32.36 -20.70
N ALA A 115 28.43 33.29 -21.30
CA ALA A 115 29.87 33.34 -21.06
C ALA A 115 30.11 33.76 -19.59
N ILE A 116 30.93 33.02 -18.85
CA ILE A 116 31.15 33.19 -17.41
C ILE A 116 32.58 33.66 -17.17
N GLU A 117 32.76 34.73 -16.41
CA GLU A 117 34.11 35.18 -16.01
C GLU A 117 34.63 34.33 -14.84
N LEU A 118 35.75 33.64 -15.05
CA LEU A 118 36.50 32.90 -14.04
C LEU A 118 37.76 33.67 -13.63
N GLU A 119 38.36 33.31 -12.48
CA GLU A 119 39.53 33.99 -11.91
C GLU A 119 40.69 34.22 -12.90
N LYS A 120 40.88 33.29 -13.84
CA LYS A 120 42.00 33.29 -14.80
C LYS A 120 41.59 33.61 -16.25
N GLY A 121 40.31 33.84 -16.55
CA GLY A 121 39.79 34.03 -17.92
C GLY A 121 38.33 33.60 -18.07
N THR A 122 37.78 33.72 -19.28
CA THR A 122 36.33 33.54 -19.52
C THR A 122 35.99 32.14 -20.05
N ALA A 123 35.04 31.45 -19.43
CA ALA A 123 34.43 30.24 -19.98
C ALA A 123 33.39 30.61 -21.06
N ALA A 124 33.43 29.92 -22.21
CA ALA A 124 32.52 30.19 -23.32
C ALA A 124 31.06 29.79 -23.02
N ALA A 125 30.11 30.55 -23.58
CA ALA A 125 28.68 30.26 -23.49
C ALA A 125 28.31 28.91 -24.10
N ARG A 126 27.39 28.18 -23.45
CA ARG A 126 26.90 26.85 -23.87
C ARG A 126 25.40 26.72 -23.59
N ASN A 127 24.71 25.89 -24.36
CA ASN A 127 23.42 25.33 -23.97
C ASN A 127 23.63 23.83 -23.78
N LEU A 128 23.03 23.26 -22.74
CA LEU A 128 22.96 21.83 -22.50
C LEU A 128 21.50 21.39 -22.57
N SER A 129 21.20 20.25 -23.18
CA SER A 129 19.85 19.65 -23.16
C SER A 129 19.83 18.34 -22.38
N PHE A 130 18.71 18.01 -21.76
CA PHE A 130 18.45 16.68 -21.18
C PHE A 130 16.95 16.38 -21.16
N THR A 131 16.57 15.11 -21.07
CA THR A 131 15.17 14.67 -21.04
C THR A 131 14.90 13.87 -19.77
N THR A 132 13.86 14.25 -19.03
CA THR A 132 13.42 13.52 -17.82
C THR A 132 12.73 12.20 -18.16
N ARG A 133 12.80 11.22 -17.26
CA ARG A 133 12.06 9.95 -17.39
C ARG A 133 10.57 10.09 -17.06
N GLY A 134 9.81 9.03 -17.34
CA GLY A 134 8.46 8.84 -16.79
C GLY A 134 8.48 8.58 -15.28
N LEU A 135 7.35 8.80 -14.62
CA LEU A 135 7.12 8.40 -13.23
C LEU A 135 6.96 6.87 -13.13
N TYR A 136 7.15 6.31 -11.94
CA TYR A 136 6.90 4.88 -11.69
C TYR A 136 5.40 4.55 -11.61
N GLU A 137 4.57 5.52 -11.21
CA GLU A 137 3.13 5.38 -10.98
C GLU A 137 2.40 6.71 -11.22
N GLY A 138 1.06 6.67 -11.22
CA GLY A 138 0.20 7.82 -11.47
C GLY A 138 -0.52 7.76 -12.82
N PRO A 139 -1.05 8.91 -13.31
CA PRO A 139 -1.73 8.99 -14.60
C PRO A 139 -0.85 8.51 -15.75
N LYS A 140 -1.43 7.79 -16.73
CA LYS A 140 -0.65 7.15 -17.80
C LYS A 140 0.30 8.12 -18.51
N ASN A 141 -0.17 9.33 -18.82
CA ASN A 141 0.61 10.35 -19.52
C ASN A 141 1.80 10.95 -18.71
N GLN A 142 1.93 10.61 -17.43
CA GLN A 142 3.10 10.92 -16.58
C GLN A 142 4.05 9.72 -16.43
N VAL A 143 3.52 8.50 -16.56
CA VAL A 143 4.26 7.23 -16.42
C VAL A 143 4.91 6.83 -17.74
N GLY A 144 4.17 6.81 -18.84
CA GLY A 144 4.66 6.34 -20.13
C GLY A 144 4.04 7.01 -21.35
N GLU A 145 4.68 6.84 -22.50
CA GLU A 145 4.28 7.48 -23.75
C GLU A 145 3.04 6.82 -24.37
N ALA A 146 2.46 7.49 -25.37
CA ALA A 146 1.23 7.05 -26.04
C ALA A 146 1.35 5.76 -26.87
N SER A 147 2.56 5.29 -27.14
CA SER A 147 2.86 4.05 -27.86
C SER A 147 3.96 3.26 -27.17
N PHE A 148 3.74 1.96 -26.97
CA PHE A 148 4.75 1.07 -26.40
C PHE A 148 5.87 0.69 -27.38
N GLU A 149 7.09 1.15 -27.12
CA GLU A 149 8.29 0.91 -27.93
C GLU A 149 9.59 0.91 -27.08
N VAL A 150 10.71 0.52 -27.69
CA VAL A 150 12.05 0.64 -27.08
C VAL A 150 12.59 2.04 -27.35
N THR A 151 12.89 2.79 -26.30
CA THR A 151 13.36 4.18 -26.36
C THR A 151 14.88 4.28 -26.39
N ARG A 152 15.60 3.45 -25.62
CA ARG A 152 17.07 3.47 -25.52
C ARG A 152 17.63 2.06 -25.29
N MET A 153 18.79 1.78 -25.85
CA MET A 153 19.54 0.53 -25.64
C MET A 153 21.01 0.85 -25.33
N ILE A 154 21.61 0.12 -24.39
CA ILE A 154 22.99 0.35 -23.93
C ILE A 154 23.66 -1.01 -23.69
N PRO A 155 24.73 -1.38 -24.42
CA PRO A 155 25.24 -0.71 -25.62
C PRO A 155 24.27 -0.81 -26.80
N ASP A 156 24.22 0.23 -27.62
CA ASP A 156 23.49 0.29 -28.90
C ASP A 156 24.34 -0.16 -30.11
N GLY A 157 25.66 -0.23 -29.95
CA GLY A 157 26.61 -0.46 -31.03
C GLY A 157 27.01 0.79 -31.82
N GLU A 158 26.44 1.96 -31.49
CA GLU A 158 26.75 3.25 -32.14
C GLU A 158 27.42 4.23 -31.18
N ASN A 159 26.72 4.65 -30.12
CA ASN A 159 27.26 5.52 -29.07
C ASN A 159 28.15 4.73 -28.10
N TYR A 160 27.75 3.49 -27.80
CA TYR A 160 28.52 2.56 -26.96
C TYR A 160 28.75 1.27 -27.74
N SER A 161 30.02 0.93 -27.97
CA SER A 161 30.40 -0.30 -28.66
C SER A 161 29.99 -1.53 -27.85
N VAL A 162 29.52 -2.58 -28.54
CA VAL A 162 29.31 -3.90 -27.92
C VAL A 162 30.68 -4.58 -27.70
N LEU A 163 30.90 -5.04 -26.47
CA LEU A 163 32.14 -5.61 -25.98
C LEU A 163 31.92 -7.08 -25.59
N ASP A 164 33.03 -7.80 -25.40
CA ASP A 164 33.02 -9.16 -24.84
C ASP A 164 32.34 -9.25 -23.47
N PHE A 165 32.45 -8.24 -22.61
CA PHE A 165 31.78 -8.20 -21.30
C PHE A 165 30.44 -7.44 -21.26
N SER A 166 29.80 -7.16 -22.40
CA SER A 166 28.59 -6.30 -22.41
C SER A 166 27.31 -6.98 -21.89
N SER A 167 26.75 -6.43 -20.82
CA SER A 167 25.31 -6.54 -20.50
C SER A 167 24.49 -5.58 -21.37
N PHE A 168 23.33 -6.04 -21.84
CA PHE A 168 22.42 -5.24 -22.67
C PHE A 168 21.28 -4.69 -21.81
N ARG A 169 21.23 -3.37 -21.67
CA ARG A 169 20.20 -2.61 -20.95
C ARG A 169 19.22 -2.01 -21.96
N VAL A 170 17.93 -2.32 -21.81
CA VAL A 170 16.86 -1.96 -22.75
C VAL A 170 15.78 -1.17 -22.00
N GLN A 171 15.50 0.02 -22.48
CA GLN A 171 14.55 0.96 -21.89
C GLN A 171 13.31 1.09 -22.77
N PHE A 172 12.14 1.08 -22.15
CA PHE A 172 10.84 1.08 -22.84
C PHE A 172 10.04 2.34 -22.52
N SER A 173 9.19 2.76 -23.46
CA SER A 173 8.33 3.94 -23.31
C SER A 173 7.18 3.76 -22.30
N GLN A 174 6.88 2.52 -21.89
CA GLN A 174 5.87 2.18 -20.88
C GLN A 174 6.42 1.08 -19.95
N PRO A 175 5.88 0.90 -18.72
CA PRO A 175 6.27 -0.19 -17.84
C PRO A 175 5.93 -1.55 -18.44
N LEU A 176 6.82 -2.53 -18.25
CA LEU A 176 6.68 -3.90 -18.74
C LEU A 176 5.72 -4.71 -17.87
N ASP A 177 4.83 -5.48 -18.51
CA ASP A 177 4.19 -6.62 -17.86
C ASP A 177 5.21 -7.77 -17.79
N LYS A 178 5.78 -7.96 -16.60
CA LYS A 178 6.81 -8.97 -16.33
C LYS A 178 6.37 -10.38 -16.68
N THR A 179 5.08 -10.70 -16.59
CA THR A 179 4.57 -12.04 -16.87
C THR A 179 4.84 -12.46 -18.33
N THR A 180 4.88 -11.49 -19.25
CA THR A 180 5.10 -11.68 -20.69
C THR A 180 6.58 -11.73 -21.11
N VAL A 181 7.50 -11.40 -20.22
CA VAL A 181 8.94 -11.35 -20.53
C VAL A 181 9.60 -12.68 -20.16
N LYS A 182 9.79 -13.55 -21.16
CA LYS A 182 10.37 -14.90 -20.99
C LYS A 182 11.69 -15.01 -21.75
N TYR A 183 12.78 -15.26 -21.03
CA TYR A 183 14.08 -15.58 -21.63
C TYR A 183 14.13 -17.05 -22.08
N GLY A 184 14.58 -17.33 -23.30
CA GLY A 184 14.78 -18.71 -23.74
C GLY A 184 14.80 -18.92 -25.26
N ASP A 185 14.81 -20.18 -25.69
CA ASP A 185 14.66 -20.60 -27.09
C ASP A 185 13.36 -21.39 -27.36
N GLY A 186 12.49 -21.51 -26.35
CA GLY A 186 11.17 -22.13 -26.43
C GLY A 186 10.12 -21.31 -27.20
N PRO A 187 8.93 -21.90 -27.48
CA PRO A 187 7.88 -21.26 -28.27
C PRO A 187 7.24 -20.04 -27.60
N GLU A 188 7.38 -19.90 -26.28
CA GLU A 188 6.87 -18.80 -25.47
C GLU A 188 7.96 -17.78 -25.12
N ALA A 189 9.21 -17.98 -25.58
CA ALA A 189 10.30 -17.05 -25.33
C ALA A 189 10.08 -15.73 -26.09
N THR A 190 10.11 -14.62 -25.34
CA THR A 190 9.94 -13.27 -25.87
C THR A 190 11.24 -12.47 -25.93
N VAL A 191 12.29 -12.93 -25.23
CA VAL A 191 13.64 -12.35 -25.23
C VAL A 191 14.68 -13.45 -25.46
N GLN A 192 15.64 -13.21 -26.36
CA GLN A 192 16.71 -14.18 -26.67
C GLN A 192 18.03 -13.44 -26.98
N LEU A 193 19.13 -13.81 -26.34
CA LEU A 193 20.47 -13.49 -26.84
C LEU A 193 21.04 -14.72 -27.56
N VAL A 194 21.23 -14.62 -28.88
CA VAL A 194 21.66 -15.75 -29.72
C VAL A 194 23.07 -15.49 -30.24
N GLY A 195 23.97 -16.44 -30.01
CA GLY A 195 25.33 -16.44 -30.54
C GLY A 195 25.61 -17.62 -31.49
N PRO A 196 26.87 -17.84 -31.89
CA PRO A 196 27.23 -18.92 -32.84
C PRO A 196 26.93 -20.35 -32.34
N GLY A 197 26.79 -20.53 -31.02
CA GLY A 197 26.46 -21.80 -30.38
C GLY A 197 24.96 -22.05 -30.15
N GLY A 198 24.09 -21.08 -30.45
CA GLY A 198 22.69 -21.07 -30.03
C GLY A 198 22.39 -19.99 -29.00
N LEU A 199 21.40 -20.23 -28.13
CA LEU A 199 21.07 -19.35 -27.01
C LEU A 199 22.28 -19.19 -26.06
N VAL A 200 22.53 -17.96 -25.61
CA VAL A 200 23.52 -17.63 -24.58
C VAL A 200 22.87 -17.77 -23.20
N ASP A 201 23.56 -18.31 -22.21
CA ASP A 201 23.07 -18.28 -20.83
C ASP A 201 23.28 -16.88 -20.24
N ALA A 202 22.23 -16.28 -19.71
CA ALA A 202 22.20 -14.90 -19.25
C ALA A 202 21.28 -14.72 -18.05
N HIS A 203 21.61 -13.76 -17.18
CA HIS A 203 20.71 -13.21 -16.20
C HIS A 203 19.71 -12.26 -16.90
N LEU A 204 18.41 -12.36 -16.59
CA LEU A 204 17.37 -11.44 -17.05
C LEU A 204 16.81 -10.69 -15.83
N LEU A 205 16.88 -9.36 -15.84
CA LEU A 205 16.35 -8.48 -14.80
C LEU A 205 15.27 -7.59 -15.39
N ILE A 206 14.16 -7.36 -14.67
CA ILE A 206 13.02 -6.55 -15.15
C ILE A 206 12.45 -5.71 -14.00
N SER A 207 12.34 -4.40 -14.19
CA SER A 207 11.70 -3.49 -13.23
C SER A 207 11.14 -2.25 -13.94
N GLY A 208 9.83 -2.04 -13.88
CA GLY A 208 9.14 -0.94 -14.55
C GLY A 208 9.46 -0.87 -16.05
N HIS A 209 10.08 0.23 -16.49
CA HIS A 209 10.46 0.51 -17.87
C HIS A 209 11.76 -0.19 -18.32
N TYR A 210 12.39 -0.99 -17.46
CA TYR A 210 13.78 -1.40 -17.60
C TYR A 210 13.93 -2.92 -17.67
N MET A 211 14.78 -3.37 -18.61
CA MET A 211 15.18 -4.76 -18.76
C MET A 211 16.70 -4.86 -18.98
N THR A 212 17.39 -5.66 -18.18
CA THR A 212 18.81 -6.02 -18.39
C THR A 212 18.93 -7.48 -18.81
N VAL A 213 19.68 -7.76 -19.88
CA VAL A 213 20.15 -9.09 -20.27
C VAL A 213 21.66 -9.13 -20.08
N ASP A 214 22.12 -9.87 -19.06
CA ASP A 214 23.53 -9.91 -18.65
C ASP A 214 24.12 -11.32 -18.86
N PRO A 215 25.00 -11.53 -19.86
CA PRO A 215 25.61 -12.84 -20.13
C PRO A 215 26.37 -13.38 -18.91
N LYS A 216 26.17 -14.66 -18.55
CA LYS A 216 26.87 -15.26 -17.40
C LYS A 216 28.37 -15.50 -17.64
N GLU A 217 28.79 -15.47 -18.90
CA GLU A 217 30.15 -15.66 -19.38
C GLU A 217 30.45 -14.63 -20.47
N ASP A 218 31.71 -14.16 -20.53
CA ASP A 218 32.14 -13.19 -21.54
C ASP A 218 31.84 -13.70 -22.98
N LEU A 219 31.21 -12.85 -23.78
CA LEU A 219 30.92 -13.10 -25.19
C LEU A 219 32.22 -13.25 -25.98
N THR A 220 32.22 -14.14 -26.98
CA THR A 220 33.41 -14.35 -27.82
C THR A 220 33.65 -13.13 -28.73
N PRO A 221 34.84 -12.50 -28.73
CA PRO A 221 35.14 -11.40 -29.63
C PRO A 221 35.08 -11.82 -31.11
N GLY A 222 34.64 -10.90 -31.98
CA GLY A 222 34.77 -11.06 -33.43
C GLY A 222 33.78 -12.02 -34.11
N VAL A 223 32.76 -12.52 -33.40
CA VAL A 223 31.67 -13.33 -33.96
C VAL A 223 30.31 -12.63 -33.78
N GLU A 224 29.33 -12.91 -34.66
CA GLU A 224 28.00 -12.27 -34.61
C GLU A 224 27.14 -12.83 -33.48
N TYR A 225 26.54 -11.92 -32.71
CA TYR A 225 25.47 -12.16 -31.75
C TYR A 225 24.23 -11.33 -32.14
N SER A 226 23.05 -11.78 -31.69
CA SER A 226 21.77 -11.14 -31.97
C SER A 226 20.92 -11.12 -30.69
N LEU A 227 20.65 -9.94 -30.13
CA LEU A 227 19.63 -9.76 -29.11
C LEU A 227 18.28 -9.56 -29.81
N ASN A 228 17.37 -10.50 -29.62
CA ASN A 228 16.07 -10.54 -30.26
C ASN A 228 14.96 -10.35 -29.20
N ILE A 229 14.01 -9.46 -29.49
CA ILE A 229 12.82 -9.19 -28.67
C ILE A 229 11.59 -9.32 -29.56
N THR A 230 10.56 -10.01 -29.09
CA THR A 230 9.34 -10.28 -29.86
C THR A 230 8.19 -9.35 -29.50
N THR A 231 7.17 -9.30 -30.35
CA THR A 231 5.86 -8.66 -30.08
C THR A 231 5.06 -9.34 -28.96
N GLY A 232 5.59 -10.42 -28.36
CA GLY A 232 4.95 -11.11 -27.24
C GLY A 232 5.10 -10.38 -25.91
N ILE A 233 6.06 -9.45 -25.79
CA ILE A 233 6.13 -8.55 -24.64
C ILE A 233 4.97 -7.54 -24.71
N THR A 234 4.29 -7.35 -23.57
CA THR A 234 3.32 -6.28 -23.38
C THR A 234 3.73 -5.29 -22.30
N SER A 235 3.17 -4.08 -22.36
CA SER A 235 3.18 -3.15 -21.23
C SER A 235 2.13 -3.51 -20.18
N THR A 236 2.21 -2.91 -19.00
CA THR A 236 1.17 -3.00 -17.94
C THR A 236 -0.18 -2.41 -18.37
N TYR A 237 -0.25 -1.74 -19.52
CA TYR A 237 -1.48 -1.25 -20.16
C TYR A 237 -2.00 -2.18 -21.27
N GLY A 238 -1.39 -3.36 -21.46
CA GLY A 238 -1.78 -4.35 -22.46
C GLY A 238 -1.39 -4.01 -23.90
N GLU A 239 -0.50 -3.03 -24.12
CA GLU A 239 0.02 -2.72 -25.45
C GLU A 239 1.18 -3.65 -25.82
N THR A 240 1.25 -4.09 -27.08
CA THR A 240 2.33 -4.95 -27.61
C THR A 240 3.36 -4.12 -28.36
N LEU A 241 4.65 -4.51 -28.31
CA LEU A 241 5.67 -3.89 -29.17
C LEU A 241 5.28 -3.98 -30.67
N PRO A 242 5.56 -2.95 -31.48
CA PRO A 242 5.29 -2.98 -32.92
C PRO A 242 6.18 -4.02 -33.62
N GLY A 243 5.56 -5.02 -34.24
CA GLY A 243 6.24 -6.04 -35.03
C GLY A 243 6.53 -5.60 -36.47
N GLY A 244 7.32 -6.42 -37.17
CA GLY A 244 7.47 -6.32 -38.62
C GLY A 244 8.80 -5.78 -39.10
N SER A 245 9.89 -6.51 -38.81
CA SER A 245 11.17 -6.33 -39.52
C SER A 245 10.95 -6.28 -41.05
N PHE A 246 11.44 -5.21 -41.68
CA PHE A 246 11.38 -4.97 -43.13
C PHE A 246 9.98 -5.00 -43.78
N GLY A 247 8.92 -4.68 -43.03
CA GLY A 247 7.59 -4.40 -43.60
C GLY A 247 6.68 -5.62 -43.83
N ASN A 248 6.87 -6.70 -43.07
CA ASN A 248 5.91 -7.81 -42.96
C ASN A 248 5.09 -7.69 -41.66
N PRO A 249 3.80 -7.31 -41.70
CA PRO A 249 2.97 -7.10 -40.49
C PRO A 249 2.61 -8.38 -39.70
N GLY A 250 3.22 -9.52 -40.01
CA GLY A 250 3.01 -10.80 -39.34
C GLY A 250 4.30 -11.46 -38.87
N ASP A 251 5.41 -10.72 -38.84
CA ASP A 251 6.65 -11.12 -38.19
C ASP A 251 6.56 -10.78 -36.70
N THR A 252 6.80 -11.76 -35.83
CA THR A 252 6.77 -11.58 -34.38
C THR A 252 8.06 -10.97 -33.83
N LEU A 253 9.11 -10.82 -34.64
CA LEU A 253 10.33 -10.12 -34.24
C LEU A 253 10.11 -8.60 -34.26
N ALA A 254 10.13 -7.98 -33.08
CA ALA A 254 9.98 -6.53 -32.89
C ALA A 254 11.34 -5.81 -32.92
N VAL A 255 12.33 -6.33 -32.17
CA VAL A 255 13.69 -5.76 -32.09
C VAL A 255 14.72 -6.85 -32.38
N SER A 256 15.78 -6.49 -33.11
CA SER A 256 16.94 -7.37 -33.36
C SER A 256 18.21 -6.54 -33.42
N LEU A 257 18.92 -6.42 -32.28
CA LEU A 257 20.26 -5.82 -32.26
C LEU A 257 21.27 -6.89 -32.67
N LYS A 258 21.88 -6.73 -33.84
CA LYS A 258 23.00 -7.55 -34.31
C LYS A 258 24.31 -6.86 -34.04
N ALA A 259 25.20 -7.54 -33.32
CA ALA A 259 26.49 -6.98 -32.92
C ALA A 259 27.62 -8.01 -33.02
N THR A 260 28.83 -7.49 -33.15
CA THR A 260 30.07 -8.29 -33.09
C THR A 260 30.90 -7.75 -31.94
N PRO A 261 30.96 -8.45 -30.79
CA PRO A 261 31.71 -8.00 -29.61
C PRO A 261 33.18 -7.69 -29.93
N GLN A 262 33.67 -6.57 -29.41
CA GLN A 262 35.09 -6.19 -29.51
C GLN A 262 35.92 -6.86 -28.41
N ASP A 263 37.17 -7.20 -28.74
CA ASP A 263 38.14 -7.79 -27.80
C ASP A 263 38.70 -6.70 -26.87
N THR A 264 38.40 -6.81 -25.57
CA THR A 264 38.87 -5.86 -24.56
C THR A 264 40.16 -6.31 -23.86
N THR A 265 40.70 -7.48 -24.22
CA THR A 265 41.88 -8.06 -23.57
C THR A 265 43.21 -7.56 -24.16
N ALA A 266 44.30 -7.71 -23.40
CA ALA A 266 45.64 -7.32 -23.84
C ALA A 266 46.23 -8.35 -24.83
N PRO A 267 46.74 -7.92 -26.01
CA PRO A 267 47.29 -8.81 -27.02
C PRO A 267 48.43 -9.70 -26.50
N GLY A 268 48.20 -11.02 -26.54
CA GLY A 268 49.20 -12.03 -26.20
C GLY A 268 49.20 -12.52 -24.75
N THR A 269 48.51 -11.84 -23.84
CA THR A 269 48.16 -12.39 -22.51
C THR A 269 46.71 -12.86 -22.45
N GLY A 270 45.78 -12.15 -23.11
CA GLY A 270 44.34 -12.43 -23.00
C GLY A 270 43.74 -11.97 -21.66
N GLU A 271 44.42 -11.06 -20.96
CA GLU A 271 44.03 -10.55 -19.64
C GLU A 271 43.62 -9.07 -19.72
N ARG A 272 42.72 -8.66 -18.83
CA ARG A 272 42.37 -7.25 -18.58
C ARG A 272 43.15 -6.71 -17.38
N VAL A 273 43.30 -5.39 -17.28
CA VAL A 273 43.87 -4.77 -16.08
C VAL A 273 42.77 -4.63 -15.03
N SER A 274 42.93 -5.28 -13.89
CA SER A 274 42.07 -5.04 -12.72
C SER A 274 42.63 -3.84 -11.96
N MET A 275 41.81 -2.80 -11.77
CA MET A 275 42.11 -1.65 -10.93
C MET A 275 41.25 -1.73 -9.66
N VAL A 276 41.90 -1.87 -8.51
CA VAL A 276 41.20 -1.89 -7.21
C VAL A 276 41.03 -0.46 -6.72
N GLN A 277 39.79 -0.11 -6.38
CA GLN A 277 39.38 1.22 -5.93
C GLN A 277 38.68 1.16 -4.56
N ASP A 278 38.95 2.19 -3.77
CA ASP A 278 38.39 2.44 -2.45
C ASP A 278 37.13 3.32 -2.60
N VAL A 279 35.98 2.81 -2.18
CA VAL A 279 34.74 3.59 -1.98
C VAL A 279 34.86 4.18 -0.57
N ALA A 280 35.51 5.34 -0.49
CA ALA A 280 36.00 5.90 0.75
C ALA A 280 34.89 6.49 1.64
N ASP A 281 34.97 6.22 2.95
CA ASP A 281 34.25 6.92 4.01
C ASP A 281 35.27 7.72 4.85
N THR A 282 35.49 8.97 4.44
CA THR A 282 36.44 9.90 5.08
C THR A 282 35.78 11.20 5.56
N GLY A 283 34.48 11.39 5.31
CA GLY A 283 33.78 12.65 5.52
C GLY A 283 34.27 13.80 4.62
N GLU A 284 35.04 13.51 3.56
CA GLU A 284 35.41 14.50 2.55
C GLU A 284 34.17 14.97 1.77
N LEU A 285 34.21 16.21 1.28
CA LEU A 285 33.11 16.77 0.48
C LEU A 285 33.39 16.59 -1.01
N SER A 286 32.37 16.16 -1.75
CA SER A 286 32.42 16.03 -3.20
C SER A 286 32.70 17.38 -3.86
N PRO A 287 33.69 17.50 -4.76
CA PRO A 287 33.95 18.72 -5.52
C PRO A 287 32.87 18.99 -6.57
N LEU A 288 31.96 18.05 -6.83
CA LEU A 288 30.82 18.22 -7.73
C LEU A 288 29.61 18.79 -6.99
N THR A 289 29.28 18.21 -5.83
CA THR A 289 28.00 18.44 -5.13
C THR A 289 28.13 19.12 -3.77
N GLY A 290 29.33 19.36 -3.24
CA GLY A 290 29.53 19.91 -1.89
C GLY A 290 29.07 19.02 -0.73
N MET A 291 28.29 17.98 -1.00
CA MET A 291 27.83 16.97 -0.04
C MET A 291 28.95 15.99 0.33
N PRO A 292 28.86 15.30 1.48
CA PRO A 292 29.79 14.23 1.85
C PRO A 292 29.87 13.14 0.77
N ILE A 293 31.09 12.68 0.48
CA ILE A 293 31.32 11.61 -0.50
C ILE A 293 30.70 10.29 -0.05
N ASN A 294 30.18 9.52 -1.01
CA ASN A 294 29.55 8.22 -0.80
C ASN A 294 28.37 8.21 0.19
N LEU A 295 27.85 9.38 0.57
CA LEU A 295 26.58 9.48 1.26
C LEU A 295 25.44 9.19 0.26
N VAL A 296 24.49 8.35 0.69
CA VAL A 296 23.29 7.97 -0.06
C VAL A 296 22.08 8.50 0.71
N PRO A 297 21.52 9.67 0.32
CA PRO A 297 20.30 10.18 0.92
C PRO A 297 19.10 9.29 0.58
N MET A 298 18.15 9.20 1.50
CA MET A 298 16.85 8.55 1.33
C MET A 298 15.73 9.50 1.79
N ALA A 299 15.85 10.78 1.40
CA ALA A 299 14.94 11.86 1.78
C ALA A 299 13.51 11.56 1.31
N SER A 300 12.56 11.51 2.23
CA SER A 300 11.15 11.19 1.97
C SER A 300 10.25 11.73 3.07
N LEU A 301 8.96 11.91 2.78
CA LEU A 301 7.95 12.25 3.78
C LEU A 301 7.80 11.13 4.83
N LEU A 302 8.01 9.87 4.48
CA LEU A 302 7.93 8.78 5.44
C LEU A 302 9.18 8.66 6.33
N LEU A 303 10.40 8.94 5.83
CA LEU A 303 11.64 8.81 6.62
C LEU A 303 12.21 10.13 7.17
N GLY A 304 11.82 11.28 6.63
CA GLY A 304 12.48 12.57 6.85
C GLY A 304 13.52 12.92 5.80
N ASP A 305 13.85 14.22 5.69
CA ASP A 305 14.78 14.76 4.68
C ASP A 305 16.26 14.54 5.01
N GLU A 306 16.61 14.39 6.29
CA GLU A 306 18.00 14.17 6.74
C GLU A 306 18.43 12.69 6.72
N THR A 307 17.53 11.77 6.39
CA THR A 307 17.79 10.33 6.41
C THR A 307 18.76 9.92 5.31
N ALA A 308 19.90 9.33 5.67
CA ALA A 308 20.93 8.89 4.74
C ALA A 308 21.75 7.71 5.29
N THR A 309 22.41 6.97 4.39
CA THR A 309 23.43 5.97 4.73
C THR A 309 24.78 6.31 4.11
N GLN A 310 25.85 6.20 4.88
CA GLN A 310 27.22 6.38 4.42
C GLN A 310 27.71 5.06 3.81
N ALA A 311 27.90 5.03 2.50
CA ALA A 311 28.38 3.86 1.77
C ALA A 311 29.91 3.76 1.81
N SER A 312 30.41 2.52 1.88
CA SER A 312 31.84 2.20 1.88
C SER A 312 32.10 0.81 1.29
N GLY A 313 33.30 0.57 0.78
CA GLY A 313 33.65 -0.72 0.20
C GLY A 313 34.91 -0.72 -0.65
N ILE A 314 35.28 -1.90 -1.12
CA ILE A 314 36.44 -2.11 -2.00
C ILE A 314 35.93 -2.78 -3.26
N ILE A 315 36.06 -2.12 -4.41
CA ILE A 315 35.64 -2.65 -5.70
C ILE A 315 36.85 -2.91 -6.61
N ALA A 316 36.67 -3.82 -7.57
CA ALA A 316 37.65 -4.08 -8.62
C ALA A 316 37.01 -3.82 -9.99
N ALA A 317 37.59 -2.87 -10.74
CA ALA A 317 37.17 -2.55 -12.10
C ALA A 317 38.11 -3.25 -13.11
N GLU A 318 37.57 -4.06 -14.01
CA GLU A 318 38.29 -4.60 -15.15
C GLU A 318 38.33 -3.55 -16.28
N LEU A 319 39.47 -2.91 -16.51
CA LEU A 319 39.65 -2.00 -17.63
C LEU A 319 40.01 -2.76 -18.91
N ALA A 320 39.37 -2.38 -20.02
CA ALA A 320 39.78 -2.82 -21.34
C ALA A 320 41.19 -2.33 -21.68
N PHE A 321 41.84 -3.03 -22.61
CA PHE A 321 43.19 -2.70 -23.07
C PHE A 321 43.23 -1.32 -23.76
N VAL A 322 43.56 -0.28 -22.99
CA VAL A 322 43.51 1.15 -23.36
C VAL A 322 44.04 1.47 -24.78
N PRO A 323 45.14 0.88 -25.30
CA PRO A 323 45.59 1.14 -26.66
C PRO A 323 44.61 0.76 -27.78
N ASN A 324 43.66 -0.14 -27.54
CA ASN A 324 42.57 -0.46 -28.47
C ASN A 324 41.40 0.55 -28.36
N PHE A 325 41.28 1.25 -27.23
CA PHE A 325 40.14 2.11 -26.85
C PHE A 325 40.58 3.53 -26.41
N PRO A 326 41.39 4.28 -27.20
CA PRO A 326 41.97 5.55 -26.74
C PRO A 326 40.93 6.68 -26.53
N ASP A 327 39.85 6.64 -27.31
CA ASP A 327 38.83 7.69 -27.39
C ASP A 327 37.59 7.40 -26.53
N ALA A 328 37.48 6.19 -25.97
CA ALA A 328 36.43 5.80 -25.04
C ALA A 328 36.86 4.49 -24.36
N THR A 329 37.57 4.56 -23.23
CA THR A 329 38.09 3.36 -22.56
C THR A 329 36.98 2.72 -21.72
N PRO A 330 36.45 1.54 -22.06
CA PRO A 330 35.43 0.90 -21.25
C PRO A 330 36.05 0.14 -20.07
N PHE A 331 35.26 -0.04 -19.02
CA PHE A 331 35.57 -0.87 -17.87
C PHE A 331 34.32 -1.57 -17.35
N ARG A 332 34.50 -2.68 -16.63
CA ARG A 332 33.44 -3.42 -15.95
C ARG A 332 33.68 -3.45 -14.45
N VAL A 333 32.64 -3.27 -13.64
CA VAL A 333 32.60 -3.80 -12.25
C VAL A 333 31.70 -5.02 -12.26
N LYS A 334 32.20 -6.16 -11.77
CA LYS A 334 31.52 -7.45 -11.91
C LYS A 334 30.29 -7.58 -11.01
N ARG A 335 29.28 -8.30 -11.52
CA ARG A 335 28.17 -8.85 -10.74
C ARG A 335 28.66 -9.56 -9.47
N GLY A 336 27.92 -9.44 -8.38
CA GLY A 336 28.28 -9.96 -7.06
C GLY A 336 29.30 -9.10 -6.30
N SER A 337 29.69 -7.93 -6.84
CA SER A 337 30.38 -6.89 -6.05
C SER A 337 29.43 -6.33 -4.99
N LEU A 338 29.98 -5.97 -3.82
CA LEU A 338 29.22 -5.47 -2.67
C LEU A 338 29.74 -4.10 -2.21
N ILE A 339 28.80 -3.20 -1.92
CA ILE A 339 29.02 -1.97 -1.15
C ILE A 339 28.17 -2.04 0.11
N GLU A 340 28.73 -1.69 1.27
CA GLU A 340 28.02 -1.66 2.55
C GLU A 340 27.75 -0.21 2.99
N GLY A 341 26.51 0.07 3.38
CA GLY A 341 26.08 1.30 4.03
C GLY A 341 25.99 1.16 5.55
N ALA A 342 26.26 2.26 6.25
CA ALA A 342 25.99 2.41 7.69
C ALA A 342 24.49 2.20 8.03
N SER A 343 24.19 1.89 9.29
CA SER A 343 22.80 1.76 9.76
C SER A 343 22.06 3.10 9.74
N ILE A 344 20.78 3.02 9.42
CA ILE A 344 19.82 4.12 9.32
C ILE A 344 18.82 3.97 10.46
N GLU A 345 18.68 5.02 11.28
CA GLU A 345 17.58 5.11 12.25
C GLU A 345 16.28 5.40 11.48
N VAL A 346 15.24 4.59 11.69
CA VAL A 346 13.97 4.75 10.97
C VAL A 346 13.06 5.68 11.77
N LEU A 347 12.77 6.85 11.20
CA LEU A 347 11.95 7.90 11.81
C LEU A 347 10.75 8.19 10.92
N ILE A 348 9.53 8.11 11.45
CA ILE A 348 8.31 8.54 10.75
C ILE A 348 8.37 10.07 10.61
N ASN A 349 8.43 10.54 9.36
CA ASN A 349 8.58 11.95 8.99
C ASN A 349 9.81 12.63 9.62
N GLY A 350 10.92 11.90 9.80
CA GLY A 350 12.18 12.43 10.34
C GLY A 350 12.19 12.77 11.83
N GLU A 351 11.04 12.69 12.52
CA GLU A 351 10.88 13.24 13.87
C GLU A 351 10.34 12.23 14.90
N VAL A 352 9.53 11.25 14.47
CA VAL A 352 8.93 10.25 15.38
C VAL A 352 9.61 8.89 15.19
N PRO A 353 10.39 8.36 16.15
CA PRO A 353 11.07 7.08 15.99
C PRO A 353 10.10 5.93 15.68
N ALA A 354 10.40 5.14 14.65
CA ALA A 354 9.64 3.95 14.29
C ALA A 354 9.89 2.76 15.24
N GLY A 355 10.91 2.87 16.09
CA GLY A 355 11.25 1.88 17.14
C GLY A 355 12.34 0.87 16.76
N PHE A 356 12.94 0.98 15.58
CA PHE A 356 14.02 0.10 15.08
C PHE A 356 15.00 0.85 14.16
N ASP A 357 16.16 0.26 13.92
CA ASP A 357 17.16 0.71 12.94
C ASP A 357 17.39 -0.36 11.86
N SER A 358 17.93 0.02 10.70
CA SER A 358 18.10 -0.90 9.57
C SER A 358 19.14 -2.00 9.78
N GLY A 359 20.01 -1.86 10.78
CA GLY A 359 21.34 -2.48 10.75
C GLY A 359 22.10 -2.08 9.47
N LYS A 360 23.16 -2.80 9.10
CA LYS A 360 23.87 -2.47 7.85
C LYS A 360 22.94 -2.51 6.62
N VAL A 361 23.11 -1.54 5.72
CA VAL A 361 22.51 -1.56 4.38
C VAL A 361 23.48 -2.25 3.44
N ARG A 362 22.97 -3.08 2.54
CA ARG A 362 23.74 -3.74 1.48
C ARG A 362 23.29 -3.24 0.12
N MET A 363 24.26 -3.06 -0.77
CA MET A 363 24.06 -2.75 -2.19
C MET A 363 24.86 -3.77 -2.99
N ASP A 364 24.19 -4.84 -3.40
CA ASP A 364 24.76 -5.95 -4.16
C ASP A 364 24.56 -5.70 -5.67
N PHE A 365 25.63 -5.79 -6.47
CA PHE A 365 25.57 -5.62 -7.92
C PHE A 365 24.93 -6.85 -8.57
N ILE A 366 23.73 -6.71 -9.15
CA ILE A 366 22.93 -7.85 -9.66
C ILE A 366 23.14 -8.14 -11.15
N SER A 367 23.87 -7.26 -11.84
CA SER A 367 24.44 -7.48 -13.18
C SER A 367 25.83 -6.84 -13.27
N ASP A 368 26.57 -7.14 -14.34
CA ASP A 368 27.81 -6.44 -14.66
C ASP A 368 27.56 -4.94 -14.92
N ALA A 369 28.21 -4.08 -14.14
CA ALA A 369 28.14 -2.65 -14.31
C ALA A 369 29.11 -2.19 -15.40
N SER A 370 28.59 -1.49 -16.40
CA SER A 370 29.32 -1.06 -17.60
C SER A 370 29.72 0.42 -17.50
N GLY A 371 31.02 0.69 -17.50
CA GLY A 371 31.58 2.03 -17.36
C GLY A 371 32.40 2.47 -18.58
N TYR A 372 32.46 3.78 -18.84
CA TYR A 372 33.19 4.38 -19.96
C TYR A 372 33.96 5.63 -19.53
N LEU A 373 35.26 5.68 -19.84
CA LEU A 373 36.12 6.86 -19.66
C LEU A 373 36.25 7.62 -20.98
N LEU A 374 35.47 8.70 -21.12
CA LEU A 374 35.31 9.48 -22.35
C LEU A 374 36.18 10.76 -22.30
N PRO A 375 36.67 11.29 -23.44
CA PRO A 375 37.19 12.64 -23.57
C PRO A 375 36.21 13.68 -23.03
N ASN A 376 36.72 14.82 -22.56
CA ASN A 376 35.88 15.87 -22.04
C ASN A 376 35.16 16.63 -23.19
N PRO A 377 33.82 16.64 -23.29
CA PRO A 377 33.10 17.34 -24.36
C PRO A 377 33.10 18.87 -24.15
N TYR A 378 33.53 19.33 -22.98
CA TYR A 378 33.52 20.73 -22.58
C TYR A 378 34.90 21.41 -22.71
N SER A 379 36.00 20.65 -22.69
CA SER A 379 37.37 21.16 -22.81
C SER A 379 38.32 20.21 -23.55
N ASN A 380 39.17 20.77 -24.42
CA ASN A 380 40.22 20.03 -25.14
C ASN A 380 41.62 20.20 -24.51
N ALA A 381 41.69 20.67 -23.26
CA ALA A 381 42.97 20.82 -22.56
C ALA A 381 43.54 19.43 -22.17
N ASP A 382 44.86 19.26 -22.22
CA ASP A 382 45.53 17.98 -21.92
C ASP A 382 45.31 17.50 -20.46
N ASP A 383 45.01 18.44 -19.56
CA ASP A 383 44.68 18.23 -18.14
C ASP A 383 43.17 18.25 -17.84
N ALA A 384 42.31 18.35 -18.85
CA ALA A 384 40.87 18.25 -18.65
C ALA A 384 40.49 16.84 -18.15
N PRO A 385 39.64 16.72 -17.11
CA PRO A 385 39.26 15.41 -16.59
C PRO A 385 38.45 14.63 -17.63
N ARG A 386 38.70 13.32 -17.74
CA ARG A 386 37.89 12.42 -18.56
C ARG A 386 36.46 12.38 -17.98
N GLN A 387 35.43 12.37 -18.82
CA GLN A 387 34.07 12.08 -18.34
C GLN A 387 33.94 10.59 -18.00
N VAL A 388 33.11 10.29 -17.03
CA VAL A 388 32.75 8.94 -16.61
C VAL A 388 31.25 8.78 -16.83
N ARG A 389 30.85 7.72 -17.53
CA ARG A 389 29.47 7.24 -17.58
C ARG A 389 29.48 5.81 -17.06
N LEU A 390 28.76 5.53 -15.98
CA LEU A 390 28.66 4.19 -15.38
C LEU A 390 27.18 3.80 -15.29
N PHE A 391 26.86 2.63 -15.83
CA PHE A 391 25.54 2.01 -15.79
C PHE A 391 25.60 0.79 -14.87
N MET A 392 24.77 0.76 -13.83
CA MET A 392 24.72 -0.36 -12.88
C MET A 392 23.30 -0.73 -12.48
N ASP A 393 23.11 -2.00 -12.15
CA ASP A 393 21.88 -2.51 -11.55
C ASP A 393 22.23 -3.07 -10.17
N VAL A 394 21.53 -2.64 -9.13
CA VAL A 394 21.82 -3.03 -7.75
C VAL A 394 20.57 -3.49 -7.03
N ALA A 395 20.71 -4.51 -6.19
CA ALA A 395 19.70 -4.90 -5.22
C ALA A 395 20.05 -4.31 -3.85
N VAL A 396 19.05 -3.77 -3.17
CA VAL A 396 19.18 -3.20 -1.83
C VAL A 396 18.54 -4.14 -0.81
N SER A 397 19.24 -4.40 0.29
CA SER A 397 18.71 -5.14 1.45
C SER A 397 19.31 -4.62 2.75
N THR A 398 18.72 -4.92 3.89
CA THR A 398 19.23 -4.49 5.21
C THR A 398 19.36 -5.66 6.19
N GLU A 399 20.14 -5.47 7.25
CA GLU A 399 20.41 -6.51 8.25
C GLU A 399 19.20 -6.80 9.16
N THR A 400 18.47 -5.77 9.58
CA THR A 400 17.27 -5.89 10.43
C THR A 400 16.05 -6.34 9.60
N PRO A 401 15.30 -7.41 9.99
CA PRO A 401 14.17 -7.92 9.21
C PRO A 401 13.10 -6.88 8.88
N GLN A 402 12.66 -6.07 9.86
CA GLN A 402 11.61 -5.06 9.68
C GLN A 402 12.00 -4.02 8.59
N ALA A 403 13.22 -3.51 8.64
CA ALA A 403 13.75 -2.59 7.64
C ALA A 403 13.95 -3.25 6.27
N ASN A 404 14.39 -4.51 6.25
CA ASN A 404 14.63 -5.26 5.02
C ASN A 404 13.29 -5.54 4.33
N GLY A 405 12.28 -5.85 5.14
CA GLY A 405 10.87 -5.82 4.79
C GLY A 405 10.46 -4.54 4.05
N ALA A 406 10.67 -3.39 4.70
CA ALA A 406 10.22 -2.08 4.23
C ALA A 406 10.96 -1.48 3.01
N ILE A 407 12.23 -1.84 2.79
CA ILE A 407 13.14 -1.14 1.86
C ILE A 407 13.68 -2.05 0.73
N THR A 408 13.65 -3.38 0.86
CA THR A 408 14.32 -4.24 -0.13
C THR A 408 13.71 -4.14 -1.53
N GLN A 409 14.57 -3.96 -2.53
CA GLN A 409 14.16 -3.74 -3.93
C GLN A 409 15.34 -3.84 -4.89
N ASP A 410 15.03 -3.96 -6.18
CA ASP A 410 15.99 -3.81 -7.28
C ASP A 410 15.90 -2.41 -7.89
N LEU A 411 17.06 -1.74 -7.97
CA LEU A 411 17.24 -0.46 -8.63
C LEU A 411 18.01 -0.69 -9.93
N LEU A 412 17.26 -0.84 -11.04
CA LEU A 412 17.82 -1.03 -12.37
C LEU A 412 18.17 0.30 -13.05
N HIS A 413 19.15 0.23 -13.95
CA HIS A 413 19.58 1.30 -14.85
C HIS A 413 20.02 2.59 -14.13
N ILE A 414 20.71 2.47 -12.99
CA ILE A 414 21.34 3.63 -12.35
C ILE A 414 22.45 4.14 -13.26
N GLU A 415 22.31 5.37 -13.74
CA GLU A 415 23.30 6.08 -14.57
C GLU A 415 24.04 7.12 -13.71
N LEU A 416 25.32 6.88 -13.43
CA LEU A 416 26.22 7.85 -12.80
C LEU A 416 27.02 8.60 -13.87
N VAL A 417 27.02 9.93 -13.77
CA VAL A 417 27.80 10.83 -14.65
C VAL A 417 28.86 11.53 -13.81
N GLY A 418 30.12 11.45 -14.22
CA GLY A 418 31.23 11.93 -13.40
C GLY A 418 32.47 12.37 -14.15
N THR A 419 33.52 12.64 -13.40
CA THR A 419 34.86 13.00 -13.87
C THR A 419 35.91 12.07 -13.30
N SER A 420 36.87 11.65 -14.13
CA SER A 420 38.06 10.89 -13.76
C SER A 420 39.31 11.73 -14.01
N ILE A 421 40.18 11.81 -13.00
CA ILE A 421 41.45 12.54 -13.03
C ILE A 421 42.52 11.77 -12.24
N VAL A 422 43.80 12.02 -12.53
CA VAL A 422 44.92 11.43 -11.78
C VAL A 422 45.47 12.45 -10.78
N GLU A 423 45.23 12.20 -9.50
CA GLU A 423 45.69 13.04 -8.39
C GLU A 423 46.76 12.29 -7.59
N ASN A 424 47.92 12.92 -7.39
CA ASN A 424 49.06 12.33 -6.68
C ASN A 424 49.51 10.95 -7.22
N GLY A 425 49.21 10.64 -8.48
CA GLY A 425 49.50 9.34 -9.12
C GLY A 425 48.40 8.29 -9.01
N GLN A 426 47.31 8.58 -8.28
CA GLN A 426 46.14 7.71 -8.13
C GLN A 426 45.00 8.20 -9.05
N MET A 427 44.28 7.29 -9.69
CA MET A 427 43.03 7.64 -10.39
C MET A 427 41.94 7.92 -9.35
N VAL A 428 41.27 9.06 -9.48
CA VAL A 428 40.12 9.47 -8.67
C VAL A 428 38.93 9.63 -9.61
N ILE A 429 37.78 9.06 -9.23
CA ILE A 429 36.49 9.23 -9.91
C ILE A 429 35.54 9.93 -8.93
N ASN A 430 34.91 11.01 -9.39
CA ASN A 430 33.80 11.67 -8.72
C ASN A 430 32.60 11.60 -9.68
N ALA A 431 31.43 11.14 -9.23
CA ALA A 431 30.24 11.05 -10.07
C ALA A 431 28.97 11.44 -9.31
N VAL A 432 27.98 11.92 -10.05
CA VAL A 432 26.63 12.21 -9.56
C VAL A 432 25.66 11.29 -10.26
N GLY A 433 24.70 10.78 -9.50
CA GLY A 433 23.51 10.11 -10.03
C GLY A 433 22.33 10.39 -9.11
N VAL A 434 21.14 9.98 -9.53
CA VAL A 434 19.93 10.13 -8.73
C VAL A 434 19.18 8.80 -8.71
N VAL A 435 18.76 8.38 -7.52
CA VAL A 435 17.93 7.20 -7.29
C VAL A 435 16.64 7.59 -6.59
N GLU A 436 15.60 6.79 -6.83
CA GLU A 436 14.28 6.97 -6.22
C GLU A 436 13.84 5.65 -5.57
N PRO A 437 14.44 5.25 -4.42
CA PRO A 437 14.10 4.00 -3.76
C PRO A 437 12.70 4.07 -3.16
N ASP A 438 11.99 2.95 -3.26
CA ASP A 438 10.72 2.67 -2.60
C ASP A 438 10.91 2.65 -1.08
N VAL A 439 9.97 3.28 -0.37
CA VAL A 439 9.90 3.30 1.08
C VAL A 439 8.49 2.85 1.47
N LEU A 440 8.41 1.72 2.18
CA LEU A 440 7.14 1.16 2.65
C LEU A 440 6.09 0.99 1.53
N GLY A 441 6.51 0.77 0.29
CA GLY A 441 5.65 0.52 -0.88
C GLY A 441 4.75 1.69 -1.29
N SER A 442 4.93 2.86 -0.66
CA SER A 442 3.93 3.94 -0.64
C SER A 442 4.53 5.31 -0.93
N GLU A 443 5.86 5.44 -0.87
CA GLU A 443 6.56 6.66 -1.26
C GLU A 443 7.88 6.33 -1.96
N ARG A 444 8.27 7.19 -2.91
CA ARG A 444 9.57 7.18 -3.56
C ARG A 444 10.45 8.29 -2.99
N ALA A 445 11.41 7.90 -2.17
CA ALA A 445 12.43 8.79 -1.61
C ALA A 445 13.31 9.39 -2.72
N THR A 446 14.07 10.42 -2.40
CA THR A 446 15.02 11.08 -3.30
C THR A 446 16.44 10.91 -2.78
N GLY A 447 17.32 10.28 -3.58
CA GLY A 447 18.73 10.11 -3.27
C GLY A 447 19.63 10.67 -4.35
N VAL A 448 20.20 11.87 -4.13
CA VAL A 448 21.26 12.42 -4.98
C VAL A 448 22.61 11.82 -4.56
N LEU A 449 23.06 10.82 -5.31
CA LEU A 449 24.29 10.07 -5.04
C LEU A 449 25.52 10.91 -5.34
N SER A 450 26.43 11.06 -4.37
CA SER A 450 27.74 11.72 -4.54
C SER A 450 28.86 10.69 -4.52
N PHE A 451 28.96 9.89 -5.59
CA PHE A 451 29.82 8.71 -5.63
C PHE A 451 31.30 9.08 -5.83
N TYR A 452 32.18 8.54 -4.98
CA TYR A 452 33.62 8.79 -4.97
C TYR A 452 34.39 7.48 -4.91
N MET A 453 35.33 7.31 -5.83
CA MET A 453 36.21 6.16 -5.87
C MET A 453 37.66 6.59 -6.07
N LYS A 454 38.58 5.96 -5.34
CA LYS A 454 40.02 6.24 -5.43
C LYS A 454 40.84 4.98 -5.59
N ALA A 455 41.64 4.88 -6.64
CA ALA A 455 42.54 3.76 -6.85
C ALA A 455 43.61 3.70 -5.75
N TYR A 456 43.86 2.52 -5.18
CA TYR A 456 44.98 2.30 -4.24
C TYR A 456 46.34 2.63 -4.88
N GLU A 457 47.30 3.12 -4.07
CA GLU A 457 48.65 3.49 -4.52
C GLU A 457 49.46 2.27 -5.01
N ASP A 458 49.35 1.15 -4.30
CA ASP A 458 49.97 -0.13 -4.66
C ASP A 458 48.93 -1.04 -5.34
N GLN A 459 48.89 -1.01 -6.68
CA GLN A 459 48.06 -1.89 -7.50
C GLN A 459 48.73 -3.26 -7.77
N ASP A 460 50.00 -3.47 -7.39
CA ASP A 460 50.66 -4.77 -7.48
C ASP A 460 50.30 -5.65 -6.26
N ASN A 461 49.95 -5.04 -5.12
CA ASN A 461 49.46 -5.71 -3.91
C ASN A 461 48.31 -4.89 -3.23
N PRO A 462 47.16 -4.71 -3.88
CA PRO A 462 46.03 -3.98 -3.32
C PRO A 462 45.28 -4.82 -2.28
N PRO A 463 44.46 -4.20 -1.41
CA PRO A 463 43.45 -4.90 -0.62
C PRO A 463 42.52 -5.75 -1.50
N THR A 464 42.13 -6.94 -1.03
CA THR A 464 41.14 -7.76 -1.73
C THR A 464 39.73 -7.20 -1.51
N PRO A 465 38.90 -7.07 -2.56
CA PRO A 465 37.46 -6.84 -2.41
C PRO A 465 36.80 -7.80 -1.41
N VAL A 466 35.78 -7.32 -0.70
CA VAL A 466 34.99 -8.17 0.19
C VAL A 466 34.12 -9.08 -0.68
N VAL A 467 34.41 -10.38 -0.68
CA VAL A 467 33.59 -11.39 -1.34
C VAL A 467 32.68 -12.02 -0.29
N ASP A 468 31.37 -12.02 -0.55
CA ASP A 468 30.41 -12.68 0.32
C ASP A 468 30.49 -14.20 0.16
N GLY A 469 30.78 -14.90 1.25
CA GLY A 469 30.89 -16.36 1.32
C GLY A 469 29.85 -17.02 2.23
N ASN A 470 28.81 -16.29 2.66
CA ASN A 470 27.77 -16.82 3.53
C ASN A 470 26.57 -17.30 2.70
N PRO A 471 25.89 -18.41 3.05
CA PRO A 471 24.66 -18.80 2.37
C PRO A 471 23.53 -17.78 2.62
N PRO A 472 22.56 -17.64 1.70
CA PRO A 472 21.33 -16.92 1.97
C PRO A 472 20.52 -17.61 3.09
N VAL A 473 19.90 -16.82 3.96
CA VAL A 473 19.11 -17.30 5.11
C VAL A 473 17.77 -16.57 5.14
N VAL A 474 16.68 -17.31 5.32
CA VAL A 474 15.34 -16.72 5.54
C VAL A 474 15.34 -15.98 6.88
N GLN A 475 15.05 -14.68 6.86
CA GLN A 475 14.90 -13.82 8.03
C GLN A 475 13.46 -13.84 8.55
N SER A 476 12.50 -13.70 7.65
CA SER A 476 11.06 -13.66 7.93
C SER A 476 10.27 -14.18 6.73
N TRP A 477 9.00 -14.53 6.95
CA TRP A 477 8.07 -14.84 5.86
C TRP A 477 6.62 -14.62 6.29
N ILE A 478 5.76 -14.34 5.33
CA ILE A 478 4.31 -14.16 5.50
C ILE A 478 3.57 -15.24 4.71
N PRO A 479 2.47 -15.81 5.25
CA PRO A 479 1.81 -15.47 6.51
C PRO A 479 2.55 -15.91 7.78
N GLY A 480 3.60 -16.72 7.68
CA GLY A 480 4.14 -17.40 8.84
C GLY A 480 3.26 -18.60 9.21
N VAL A 481 3.34 -19.05 10.47
CA VAL A 481 2.60 -20.25 10.93
C VAL A 481 1.12 -20.00 11.28
N ASP A 482 0.68 -18.74 11.32
CA ASP A 482 -0.70 -18.36 11.61
C ASP A 482 -1.19 -17.37 10.55
N ALA A 483 -2.02 -17.85 9.62
CA ALA A 483 -2.58 -17.05 8.53
C ALA A 483 -3.81 -16.22 8.95
N ALA A 484 -3.97 -15.92 10.24
CA ALA A 484 -5.01 -15.06 10.75
C ALA A 484 -4.91 -13.65 10.15
N GLY A 485 -5.87 -13.30 9.29
CA GLY A 485 -5.92 -12.02 8.59
C GLY A 485 -5.12 -11.95 7.28
N PHE A 486 -4.48 -13.03 6.87
CA PHE A 486 -3.89 -13.17 5.52
C PHE A 486 -4.99 -13.51 4.52
N MET A 487 -5.07 -12.75 3.43
CA MET A 487 -6.11 -12.91 2.40
C MET A 487 -5.73 -14.01 1.42
N ASN A 488 -6.72 -14.62 0.78
CA ASN A 488 -6.49 -15.65 -0.24
C ASN A 488 -5.76 -15.15 -1.49
N THR A 489 -5.81 -13.84 -1.77
CA THR A 489 -5.09 -13.17 -2.86
C THR A 489 -3.74 -12.59 -2.46
N ASP A 490 -3.42 -12.53 -1.16
CA ASP A 490 -2.14 -12.00 -0.69
C ASP A 490 -0.99 -12.90 -1.17
N PRO A 491 0.15 -12.33 -1.62
CA PRO A 491 1.32 -13.13 -1.95
C PRO A 491 2.00 -13.68 -0.70
N VAL A 492 2.53 -14.90 -0.78
CA VAL A 492 3.54 -15.34 0.20
C VAL A 492 4.84 -14.61 -0.09
N ILE A 493 5.36 -13.90 0.90
CA ILE A 493 6.66 -13.24 0.84
C ILE A 493 7.62 -13.96 1.76
N ILE A 494 8.81 -14.26 1.26
CA ILE A 494 9.91 -14.85 2.01
C ILE A 494 11.09 -13.88 1.92
N GLN A 495 11.45 -13.30 3.05
CA GLN A 495 12.55 -12.35 3.14
C GLN A 495 13.86 -13.08 3.46
N PHE A 496 14.87 -12.88 2.63
CA PHE A 496 16.22 -13.38 2.87
C PHE A 496 17.15 -12.29 3.40
N SER A 497 18.26 -12.72 4.00
CA SER A 497 19.34 -11.84 4.48
C SER A 497 20.11 -11.10 3.36
N LYS A 498 19.80 -11.39 2.10
CA LYS A 498 20.52 -10.92 0.91
C LYS A 498 19.76 -11.24 -0.38
N PRO A 499 20.08 -10.60 -1.51
CA PRO A 499 19.45 -10.86 -2.81
C PRO A 499 19.65 -12.29 -3.34
N ILE A 500 18.59 -12.86 -3.91
CA ILE A 500 18.54 -14.22 -4.46
C ILE A 500 18.67 -14.17 -5.99
N ASP A 501 19.46 -15.08 -6.57
CA ASP A 501 19.53 -15.26 -8.01
C ASP A 501 18.44 -16.22 -8.50
N LEU A 502 17.42 -15.69 -9.17
CA LEU A 502 16.34 -16.48 -9.76
C LEU A 502 16.56 -16.84 -11.25
N SER A 503 17.64 -16.36 -11.87
CA SER A 503 17.80 -16.43 -13.32
C SER A 503 18.23 -17.82 -13.83
N GLY A 504 17.22 -18.59 -14.28
CA GLY A 504 17.40 -19.91 -14.88
C GLY A 504 17.42 -21.07 -13.88
N ALA A 505 17.02 -20.85 -12.62
CA ALA A 505 17.03 -21.88 -11.58
C ALA A 505 15.67 -22.09 -10.86
N THR A 506 14.62 -21.35 -11.18
CA THR A 506 13.33 -21.44 -10.45
C THR A 506 12.58 -22.75 -10.65
N GLU A 507 12.70 -23.43 -11.80
CA GLU A 507 12.07 -24.75 -12.04
C GLU A 507 12.53 -25.80 -11.02
N GLY A 508 11.71 -26.02 -10.00
CA GLY A 508 11.92 -27.02 -8.95
C GLY A 508 12.75 -26.57 -7.75
N MET A 509 13.34 -25.36 -7.74
CA MET A 509 14.02 -24.83 -6.54
C MET A 509 13.06 -24.27 -5.50
N VAL A 510 11.87 -23.85 -5.91
CA VAL A 510 10.77 -23.45 -5.03
C VAL A 510 9.57 -24.28 -5.44
N ILE A 511 9.05 -25.10 -4.52
CA ILE A 511 7.91 -25.98 -4.77
C ILE A 511 6.78 -25.55 -3.85
N VAL A 512 5.63 -25.18 -4.43
CA VAL A 512 4.38 -24.93 -3.71
C VAL A 512 3.53 -26.19 -3.77
N GLU A 513 3.16 -26.74 -2.62
CA GLU A 513 2.33 -27.95 -2.51
C GLU A 513 1.01 -27.62 -1.78
N GLU A 514 -0.14 -27.87 -2.43
CA GLU A 514 -1.47 -27.89 -1.81
C GLU A 514 -1.77 -29.32 -1.35
N ASN A 515 -1.90 -29.55 -0.04
CA ASN A 515 -2.15 -30.88 0.53
C ASN A 515 -1.17 -31.99 0.04
N GLY A 516 0.08 -31.61 -0.27
CA GLY A 516 1.11 -32.50 -0.81
C GLY A 516 1.03 -32.76 -2.32
N VAL A 517 0.22 -31.99 -3.06
CA VAL A 517 0.16 -31.97 -4.53
C VAL A 517 0.77 -30.65 -5.02
N PRO A 518 1.79 -30.67 -5.90
CA PRO A 518 2.34 -29.45 -6.47
C PRO A 518 1.26 -28.61 -7.18
N VAL A 519 1.28 -27.30 -6.95
CA VAL A 519 0.46 -26.31 -7.66
C VAL A 519 1.37 -25.34 -8.40
N ASP A 520 0.91 -24.89 -9.56
CA ASP A 520 1.62 -23.88 -10.34
C ASP A 520 1.50 -22.52 -9.64
N ALA A 521 2.59 -21.75 -9.66
CA ALA A 521 2.70 -20.46 -8.99
C ALA A 521 3.64 -19.54 -9.76
N GLU A 522 3.30 -18.26 -9.81
CA GLU A 522 4.23 -17.21 -10.17
C GLU A 522 5.22 -17.00 -9.02
N ILE A 523 6.51 -16.87 -9.37
CA ILE A 523 7.61 -16.73 -8.43
C ILE A 523 8.50 -15.57 -8.91
N GLU A 524 8.53 -14.51 -8.13
CA GLU A 524 9.25 -13.27 -8.41
C GLU A 524 10.32 -13.00 -7.34
N GLY A 525 11.43 -12.41 -7.76
CA GLY A 525 12.47 -11.91 -6.87
C GLY A 525 12.49 -10.40 -6.92
N ARG A 526 12.54 -9.76 -5.76
CA ARG A 526 12.60 -8.30 -5.61
C ARG A 526 13.60 -7.96 -4.51
N GLY A 527 14.82 -7.60 -4.89
CA GLY A 527 15.93 -7.47 -3.95
C GLY A 527 16.19 -8.79 -3.20
N ALA A 528 16.07 -8.75 -1.88
CA ALA A 528 16.18 -9.91 -0.99
C ALA A 528 14.84 -10.58 -0.65
N ALA A 529 13.73 -10.16 -1.25
CA ALA A 529 12.44 -10.83 -1.14
C ALA A 529 12.22 -11.83 -2.28
N LEU A 530 11.62 -12.98 -1.94
CA LEU A 530 11.00 -13.92 -2.87
C LEU A 530 9.49 -13.83 -2.67
N ILE A 531 8.75 -13.57 -3.75
CA ILE A 531 7.30 -13.34 -3.77
C ILE A 531 6.65 -14.49 -4.53
N ILE A 532 5.64 -15.12 -3.96
CA ILE A 532 5.02 -16.35 -4.48
C ILE A 532 3.50 -16.17 -4.54
N ARG A 533 2.93 -16.33 -5.75
CA ARG A 533 1.49 -16.19 -6.03
C ARG A 533 0.98 -17.46 -6.73
N PRO A 534 0.24 -18.36 -6.06
CA PRO A 534 -0.34 -19.54 -6.70
C PRO A 534 -1.33 -19.16 -7.80
N GLU A 535 -1.42 -19.96 -8.87
CA GLU A 535 -2.45 -19.77 -9.89
C GLU A 535 -3.84 -19.95 -9.28
N GLY A 536 -4.66 -18.90 -9.33
CA GLY A 536 -6.00 -18.87 -8.71
C GLY A 536 -6.02 -18.60 -7.21
N GLY A 537 -4.89 -18.20 -6.60
CA GLY A 537 -4.80 -17.83 -5.18
C GLY A 537 -4.79 -19.01 -4.21
N PHE A 538 -4.74 -18.70 -2.92
CA PHE A 538 -4.85 -19.69 -1.85
C PHE A 538 -6.31 -20.06 -1.59
N LYS A 539 -6.59 -21.29 -1.15
CA LYS A 539 -7.94 -21.73 -0.78
C LYS A 539 -8.09 -21.75 0.73
N ASN A 540 -9.17 -21.18 1.26
CA ASN A 540 -9.55 -21.38 2.65
C ASN A 540 -9.92 -22.85 2.90
N SER A 541 -9.44 -23.41 4.01
CA SER A 541 -10.04 -24.61 4.60
C SER A 541 -11.53 -24.36 4.81
N PHE A 542 -12.42 -25.31 4.48
CA PHE A 542 -13.86 -25.08 4.62
C PHE A 542 -14.63 -26.32 5.11
N GLN A 543 -15.77 -26.08 5.79
CA GLN A 543 -16.63 -27.15 6.29
C GLN A 543 -17.54 -27.72 5.20
N GLN A 544 -17.00 -28.65 4.40
CA GLN A 544 -17.70 -29.29 3.26
C GLN A 544 -19.05 -29.92 3.66
N ASP A 545 -19.12 -30.50 4.84
CA ASP A 545 -20.31 -31.15 5.41
C ASP A 545 -20.19 -31.12 6.94
N LEU A 546 -21.27 -31.42 7.68
CA LEU A 546 -21.27 -31.31 9.14
C LEU A 546 -20.20 -32.22 9.79
N GLY A 547 -19.27 -31.59 10.51
CA GLY A 547 -18.10 -32.23 11.13
C GLY A 547 -17.05 -32.75 10.13
N ILE A 548 -17.10 -32.31 8.87
CA ILE A 548 -16.15 -32.69 7.81
C ILE A 548 -15.50 -31.42 7.25
N VAL A 549 -14.31 -31.12 7.77
CA VAL A 549 -13.44 -30.06 7.24
C VAL A 549 -12.65 -30.57 6.05
N GLN A 550 -12.73 -29.85 4.94
CA GLN A 550 -11.79 -29.94 3.83
C GLN A 550 -10.66 -28.93 4.10
N SER A 551 -9.56 -29.39 4.69
CA SER A 551 -8.38 -28.56 4.91
C SER A 551 -7.62 -28.27 3.60
N TYR A 552 -7.00 -27.10 3.54
CA TYR A 552 -6.01 -26.71 2.53
C TYR A 552 -4.72 -26.28 3.23
N VAL A 553 -3.84 -27.26 3.44
CA VAL A 553 -2.50 -27.02 3.98
C VAL A 553 -1.57 -26.71 2.82
N TYR A 554 -0.96 -25.52 2.85
CA TYR A 554 0.03 -25.07 1.88
C TYR A 554 1.43 -25.28 2.44
N LYS A 555 2.27 -25.95 1.66
CA LYS A 555 3.67 -26.18 1.99
C LYS A 555 4.56 -25.67 0.88
N ILE A 556 5.36 -24.66 1.21
CA ILE A 556 6.36 -24.08 0.33
C ILE A 556 7.72 -24.65 0.72
N THR A 557 8.35 -25.38 -0.20
CA THR A 557 9.69 -25.94 0.01
C THR A 557 10.69 -25.19 -0.84
N ILE A 558 11.52 -24.36 -0.20
CA ILE A 558 12.74 -23.85 -0.82
C ILE A 558 13.76 -25.00 -0.80
N LYS A 559 14.32 -25.35 -1.95
CA LYS A 559 15.31 -26.42 -2.06
C LYS A 559 16.69 -25.98 -1.62
N LYS A 560 17.44 -26.99 -1.16
CA LYS A 560 18.90 -26.92 -1.13
C LYS A 560 19.44 -26.59 -2.53
N GLY A 561 20.33 -25.60 -2.62
CA GLY A 561 20.96 -25.19 -3.88
C GLY A 561 20.39 -23.93 -4.50
N LEU A 562 19.42 -23.27 -3.85
CA LEU A 562 19.03 -21.91 -4.21
C LEU A 562 20.22 -20.96 -3.93
N THR A 563 20.64 -20.21 -4.94
CA THR A 563 21.84 -19.36 -4.90
C THR A 563 21.52 -17.90 -4.59
N ASP A 564 22.37 -17.24 -3.80
CA ASP A 564 22.44 -15.78 -3.80
C ASP A 564 23.15 -15.22 -5.05
N VAL A 565 23.14 -13.90 -5.21
CA VAL A 565 23.80 -13.21 -6.34
C VAL A 565 25.33 -13.33 -6.37
N SER A 566 25.94 -13.78 -5.27
CA SER A 566 27.37 -14.11 -5.16
C SER A 566 27.67 -15.60 -5.42
N GLY A 567 26.65 -16.43 -5.66
CA GLY A 567 26.76 -17.87 -5.92
C GLY A 567 26.80 -18.76 -4.67
N ASN A 568 26.47 -18.25 -3.48
CA ASN A 568 26.37 -19.07 -2.27
C ASN A 568 25.02 -19.80 -2.21
N GLU A 569 25.06 -21.12 -1.98
CA GLU A 569 23.87 -21.98 -1.97
C GLU A 569 23.21 -22.12 -0.59
N THR A 570 21.88 -22.23 -0.54
CA THR A 570 21.16 -22.76 0.63
C THR A 570 21.66 -24.17 0.97
N LEU A 571 21.96 -24.41 2.26
CA LEU A 571 22.63 -25.63 2.69
C LEU A 571 21.70 -26.85 2.83
N GLN A 572 20.39 -26.63 2.94
CA GLN A 572 19.35 -27.64 3.14
C GLN A 572 18.00 -27.15 2.59
N ASP A 573 17.05 -28.08 2.40
CA ASP A 573 15.66 -27.73 2.11
C ASP A 573 15.05 -26.97 3.31
N ILE A 574 14.29 -25.90 3.04
CA ILE A 574 13.58 -25.07 4.01
C ILE A 574 12.08 -25.23 3.74
N PRO A 575 11.35 -26.06 4.52
CA PRO A 575 9.91 -26.16 4.45
C PRO A 575 9.25 -25.05 5.28
N LEU A 576 8.33 -24.33 4.65
CA LEU A 576 7.42 -23.36 5.25
C LEU A 576 6.00 -23.91 5.07
N GLU A 577 5.19 -23.95 6.12
CA GLU A 577 3.88 -24.61 6.11
C GLU A 577 2.86 -23.75 6.86
N PHE A 578 1.68 -23.57 6.27
CA PHE A 578 0.55 -22.85 6.85
C PHE A 578 -0.79 -23.42 6.37
N GLU A 579 -1.85 -23.09 7.07
CA GLU A 579 -3.23 -23.40 6.70
C GLU A 579 -4.04 -22.10 6.72
N MET A 580 -4.85 -21.86 5.69
CA MET A 580 -5.72 -20.69 5.62
C MET A 580 -6.86 -20.79 6.66
N PRO A 581 -7.39 -19.66 7.17
CA PRO A 581 -8.47 -19.68 8.16
C PRO A 581 -9.69 -20.48 7.69
N LEU A 582 -10.33 -21.18 8.64
CA LEU A 582 -11.50 -22.04 8.38
C LEU A 582 -12.73 -21.20 8.00
N MET A 583 -13.29 -21.48 6.83
CA MET A 583 -14.53 -20.91 6.34
C MET A 583 -15.71 -21.84 6.65
N ILE A 584 -16.65 -21.37 7.48
CA ILE A 584 -17.89 -22.10 7.74
C ILE A 584 -18.83 -21.94 6.54
N THR A 585 -19.31 -23.07 6.01
CA THR A 585 -20.18 -23.12 4.82
C THR A 585 -21.45 -23.95 5.02
N THR A 586 -21.57 -24.68 6.14
CA THR A 586 -22.73 -25.50 6.50
C THR A 586 -23.04 -25.39 8.01
N GLN A 587 -24.30 -25.54 8.40
CA GLN A 587 -24.79 -25.40 9.77
C GLN A 587 -26.00 -26.31 10.07
N GLU A 588 -26.19 -26.65 11.35
CA GLU A 588 -27.45 -27.25 11.82
C GLU A 588 -28.42 -26.15 12.24
N ASN A 589 -29.65 -26.18 11.71
CA ASN A 589 -30.68 -25.21 12.06
C ASN A 589 -31.60 -25.77 13.14
N TYR A 590 -31.83 -24.98 14.19
CA TYR A 590 -32.69 -25.31 15.31
C TYR A 590 -33.67 -24.18 15.65
N VAL A 591 -34.76 -24.51 16.33
CA VAL A 591 -35.67 -23.52 16.94
C VAL A 591 -36.19 -24.05 18.27
N TRP A 592 -36.36 -23.18 19.27
CA TRP A 592 -37.09 -23.54 20.49
C TRP A 592 -38.59 -23.46 20.23
N ASP A 593 -39.27 -24.58 20.43
CA ASP A 593 -40.72 -24.72 20.27
C ASP A 593 -41.38 -25.04 21.63
N LEU A 594 -42.69 -24.83 21.73
CA LEU A 594 -43.44 -24.96 22.98
C LEU A 594 -44.48 -26.08 22.88
N ASP A 595 -44.38 -27.06 23.76
CA ASP A 595 -45.47 -28.00 23.96
C ASP A 595 -46.61 -27.28 24.70
N TYR A 596 -47.59 -26.78 23.94
CA TYR A 596 -48.79 -26.10 24.44
C TYR A 596 -49.64 -26.95 25.42
N SER A 597 -49.38 -28.25 25.57
CA SER A 597 -50.07 -29.12 26.54
C SER A 597 -49.41 -29.15 27.92
N THR A 598 -48.10 -28.89 28.00
CA THR A 598 -47.29 -28.90 29.24
C THR A 598 -46.67 -27.54 29.56
N PHE A 599 -46.68 -26.59 28.61
CA PHE A 599 -45.94 -25.33 28.63
C PHE A 599 -44.42 -25.52 28.87
N THR A 600 -43.86 -26.62 28.38
CA THR A 600 -42.41 -26.87 28.43
C THR A 600 -41.76 -26.53 27.09
N PRO A 601 -40.65 -25.76 27.07
CA PRO A 601 -39.86 -25.60 25.86
C PRO A 601 -39.19 -26.92 25.47
N PHE A 602 -39.01 -27.15 24.18
CA PHE A 602 -38.15 -28.20 23.66
C PHE A 602 -37.41 -27.70 22.43
N LEU A 603 -36.21 -28.23 22.21
CA LEU A 603 -35.40 -27.90 21.06
C LEU A 603 -35.86 -28.74 19.86
N ASN A 604 -36.28 -28.07 18.79
CA ASN A 604 -36.70 -28.69 17.54
C ASN A 604 -35.61 -28.52 16.48
N TYR A 605 -35.22 -29.63 15.84
CA TYR A 605 -34.23 -29.64 14.75
C TYR A 605 -34.95 -29.41 13.42
N LEU A 606 -34.50 -28.39 12.68
CA LEU A 606 -35.09 -27.99 11.39
C LEU A 606 -34.37 -28.64 10.20
N GLY A 607 -33.15 -29.13 10.40
CA GLY A 607 -32.32 -29.74 9.37
C GLY A 607 -30.97 -29.05 9.20
N GLU A 608 -30.10 -29.72 8.45
CA GLU A 608 -28.86 -29.19 7.89
C GLU A 608 -29.20 -28.07 6.89
N GLY A 609 -28.35 -27.06 6.78
CA GLY A 609 -28.46 -26.02 5.76
C GLY A 609 -27.12 -25.34 5.50
N ASP A 610 -27.06 -24.62 4.39
CA ASP A 610 -25.88 -23.82 4.04
C ASP A 610 -25.73 -22.62 4.99
N ALA A 611 -24.50 -22.18 5.23
CA ALA A 611 -24.23 -20.92 5.91
C ALA A 611 -24.74 -19.75 5.06
N ILE A 612 -25.06 -18.61 5.69
CA ILE A 612 -25.55 -17.43 4.98
C ILE A 612 -24.43 -16.89 4.07
N VAL A 613 -24.75 -16.62 2.81
CA VAL A 613 -23.85 -15.97 1.86
C VAL A 613 -24.33 -14.54 1.62
N ARG A 614 -23.49 -13.57 1.97
CA ARG A 614 -23.75 -12.13 1.79
C ARG A 614 -22.98 -11.58 0.58
N SER A 615 -23.63 -10.70 -0.18
CA SER A 615 -23.02 -9.91 -1.26
C SER A 615 -21.81 -9.09 -0.77
N PRO A 616 -20.80 -8.81 -1.63
CA PRO A 616 -19.69 -7.93 -1.26
C PRO A 616 -20.20 -6.54 -0.90
N MET A 617 -19.91 -6.08 0.33
CA MET A 617 -20.25 -4.74 0.81
C MET A 617 -19.03 -3.82 0.63
N ILE A 618 -19.26 -2.52 0.47
CA ILE A 618 -18.17 -1.54 0.27
C ILE A 618 -17.77 -0.96 1.64
N THR A 619 -16.50 -1.09 2.02
CA THR A 619 -15.95 -0.58 3.29
C THR A 619 -15.35 0.81 3.15
N ALA A 620 -14.68 1.09 2.04
CA ALA A 620 -14.08 2.40 1.77
C ALA A 620 -14.14 2.76 0.28
N VAL A 621 -14.25 4.05 -0.02
CA VAL A 621 -14.01 4.60 -1.37
C VAL A 621 -13.26 5.93 -1.26
N TYR A 622 -12.41 6.21 -2.24
CA TYR A 622 -11.69 7.47 -2.37
C TYR A 622 -11.64 7.85 -3.87
N PRO A 623 -12.11 9.05 -4.27
CA PRO A 623 -12.78 10.05 -3.45
C PRO A 623 -14.26 9.72 -3.23
N GLY A 624 -14.84 10.00 -2.07
CA GLY A 624 -16.28 9.87 -1.83
C GLY A 624 -16.66 9.29 -0.46
N PHE A 625 -17.81 8.62 -0.40
CA PHE A 625 -18.25 7.86 0.78
C PHE A 625 -18.93 6.56 0.33
N PRO A 626 -18.74 5.41 1.02
CA PRO A 626 -19.17 4.09 0.55
C PRO A 626 -20.70 3.82 0.66
N CYS A 627 -21.54 4.73 0.19
CA CYS A 627 -23.00 4.58 0.16
C CYS A 627 -23.60 5.16 -1.12
N SER A 628 -24.72 4.58 -1.58
CA SER A 628 -25.53 5.20 -2.64
C SER A 628 -26.10 6.52 -2.15
N VAL A 629 -25.90 7.62 -2.89
CA VAL A 629 -26.34 8.96 -2.48
C VAL A 629 -27.73 9.31 -3.04
N ASP A 630 -28.48 10.13 -2.30
CA ASP A 630 -29.66 10.84 -2.80
C ASP A 630 -29.21 12.07 -3.59
N GLU A 631 -29.14 11.90 -4.92
CA GLU A 631 -28.77 12.96 -5.87
C GLU A 631 -29.81 14.10 -5.94
N SER A 632 -30.98 14.00 -5.30
CA SER A 632 -31.92 15.13 -5.20
C SER A 632 -31.36 16.31 -4.38
N LEU A 633 -30.32 16.03 -3.57
CA LEU A 633 -29.57 17.00 -2.76
C LEU A 633 -28.21 17.39 -3.38
N LEU A 634 -27.91 16.94 -4.60
CA LEU A 634 -26.64 17.21 -5.29
C LEU A 634 -26.43 18.70 -5.57
N ASN A 635 -25.29 19.26 -5.16
CA ASN A 635 -24.93 20.66 -5.39
C ASN A 635 -23.41 20.85 -5.47
N LEU A 636 -22.84 20.57 -6.64
CA LEU A 636 -21.39 20.59 -6.88
C LEU A 636 -20.78 21.99 -6.77
N ASP A 637 -21.54 23.04 -7.06
CA ASP A 637 -21.11 24.44 -6.88
C ASP A 637 -20.98 24.82 -5.40
N SER A 638 -21.80 24.22 -4.53
CA SER A 638 -21.77 24.43 -3.07
C SER A 638 -20.95 23.38 -2.31
N GLY A 639 -20.29 22.46 -3.04
CA GLY A 639 -19.44 21.43 -2.46
C GLY A 639 -20.17 20.28 -1.78
N MET A 640 -21.35 19.87 -2.29
CA MET A 640 -22.19 18.81 -1.70
C MET A 640 -22.52 17.72 -2.72
N THR A 641 -22.43 16.45 -2.32
CA THR A 641 -22.72 15.28 -3.18
C THR A 641 -24.07 14.62 -2.90
N GLY A 642 -24.64 14.83 -1.71
CA GLY A 642 -25.96 14.34 -1.32
C GLY A 642 -25.97 13.81 0.11
N ARG A 643 -26.89 12.88 0.42
CA ARG A 643 -26.95 12.12 1.68
C ARG A 643 -26.98 10.63 1.36
N CYS A 644 -26.45 9.77 2.23
CA CYS A 644 -26.63 8.32 2.06
C CYS A 644 -28.11 7.92 2.03
N LYS A 645 -28.53 7.17 0.99
CA LYS A 645 -29.83 6.49 0.98
C LYS A 645 -29.89 5.50 2.15
N GLY A 646 -30.98 5.55 2.91
CA GLY A 646 -31.12 4.82 4.17
C GLY A 646 -30.69 5.60 5.42
N GLY A 647 -30.10 6.79 5.29
CA GLY A 647 -29.92 7.71 6.44
C GLY A 647 -31.23 8.38 6.87
N ILE A 648 -31.28 8.95 8.07
CA ILE A 648 -32.40 9.77 8.54
C ILE A 648 -32.42 11.09 7.74
N ASP A 649 -33.58 11.48 7.18
CA ASP A 649 -33.67 12.62 6.26
C ASP A 649 -34.21 13.92 6.89
N GLN A 650 -34.97 13.79 7.98
CA GLN A 650 -35.62 14.85 8.76
C GLN A 650 -35.38 14.65 10.27
N VAL A 651 -35.70 15.65 11.12
CA VAL A 651 -35.62 15.45 12.58
C VAL A 651 -36.60 14.37 13.00
N TYR A 652 -36.11 13.29 13.61
CA TYR A 652 -36.93 12.24 14.23
C TYR A 652 -37.22 12.63 15.68
N SER A 653 -38.49 12.86 16.00
CA SER A 653 -38.91 13.24 17.35
C SER A 653 -39.78 12.19 18.05
N ARG A 654 -39.56 12.04 19.35
CA ARG A 654 -40.26 11.05 20.20
C ARG A 654 -41.03 11.78 21.32
N THR A 655 -42.05 12.54 20.92
CA THR A 655 -42.75 13.47 21.82
C THR A 655 -43.53 12.78 22.97
N GLU A 656 -43.06 12.97 24.20
CA GLU A 656 -43.64 12.47 25.47
C GLU A 656 -43.36 13.47 26.63
N THR A 657 -44.19 13.69 27.67
CA THR A 657 -45.62 13.44 27.94
C THR A 657 -46.18 14.59 28.84
N PRO A 658 -47.37 15.17 28.60
CA PRO A 658 -47.92 16.22 29.50
C PRO A 658 -48.57 15.70 30.80
N ASP A 659 -48.88 14.39 30.88
CA ASP A 659 -49.80 13.82 31.89
C ASP A 659 -49.17 13.53 33.26
N GLY A 660 -47.86 13.76 33.44
CA GLY A 660 -47.22 13.78 34.76
C GLY A 660 -46.99 12.41 35.41
N GLY A 661 -46.67 11.37 34.61
CA GLY A 661 -46.45 9.99 35.07
C GLY A 661 -45.07 9.39 34.78
N THR A 662 -44.07 10.20 34.38
CA THR A 662 -42.67 9.80 34.09
C THR A 662 -42.48 8.69 33.06
N LEU A 663 -42.34 9.04 31.79
CA LEU A 663 -41.70 8.23 30.75
C LEU A 663 -40.40 8.93 30.29
N ILE A 664 -39.40 8.17 29.84
CA ILE A 664 -38.02 8.67 29.66
C ILE A 664 -37.84 9.10 28.20
N ASN A 665 -37.36 10.32 27.99
CA ASN A 665 -37.00 10.82 26.67
C ASN A 665 -35.85 9.99 26.09
N THR A 666 -36.04 9.41 24.91
CA THR A 666 -34.94 9.30 23.94
C THR A 666 -34.44 10.70 23.59
N PRO A 667 -33.17 10.85 23.18
CA PRO A 667 -32.78 11.99 22.35
C PRO A 667 -33.62 11.98 21.05
N ASP A 668 -34.15 13.13 20.66
CA ASP A 668 -34.54 13.35 19.25
C ASP A 668 -33.28 13.19 18.37
N LYS A 669 -33.43 12.81 17.10
CA LYS A 669 -32.28 12.68 16.18
C LYS A 669 -32.33 13.75 15.11
N LEU A 670 -31.17 14.34 14.80
CA LEU A 670 -31.00 15.18 13.63
C LEU A 670 -31.01 14.32 12.35
N PRO A 671 -31.29 14.93 11.19
CA PRO A 671 -30.98 14.33 9.90
C PRO A 671 -29.50 13.93 9.79
N ASP A 672 -29.23 12.88 9.03
CA ASP A 672 -27.88 12.46 8.68
C ASP A 672 -27.13 13.55 7.92
N ASP A 673 -25.80 13.54 8.06
CA ASP A 673 -24.89 14.48 7.41
C ASP A 673 -25.09 14.57 5.89
N ILE A 674 -24.96 15.78 5.36
CA ILE A 674 -24.76 16.00 3.92
C ILE A 674 -23.29 15.74 3.61
N LEU A 675 -23.04 14.88 2.64
CA LEU A 675 -21.70 14.46 2.25
C LEU A 675 -21.00 15.57 1.45
N PRO A 676 -19.73 15.91 1.77
CA PRO A 676 -18.97 16.92 1.06
C PRO A 676 -18.47 16.42 -0.29
N LEU A 677 -18.27 17.35 -1.20
CA LEU A 677 -17.58 17.11 -2.46
C LEU A 677 -16.07 17.11 -2.24
N GLN A 678 -15.48 15.92 -2.19
CA GLN A 678 -14.03 15.78 -2.06
C GLN A 678 -13.28 16.37 -3.27
N VAL A 679 -12.06 16.86 -3.00
CA VAL A 679 -11.11 17.32 -4.01
C VAL A 679 -10.03 16.24 -4.18
N LEU A 680 -10.02 15.56 -5.33
CA LEU A 680 -9.03 14.53 -5.63
C LEU A 680 -7.76 15.16 -6.22
N PRO A 681 -6.58 15.03 -5.60
CA PRO A 681 -5.35 15.61 -6.13
C PRO A 681 -4.99 15.05 -7.51
N ALA A 682 -4.36 15.87 -8.36
CA ALA A 682 -4.17 15.58 -9.79
C ALA A 682 -3.40 14.27 -10.09
N ASN A 683 -2.56 13.84 -9.15
CA ASN A 683 -1.72 12.65 -9.19
C ASN A 683 -2.31 11.40 -8.52
N ARG A 684 -3.60 11.38 -8.13
CA ARG A 684 -4.19 10.29 -7.34
C ARG A 684 -5.13 9.38 -8.13
N PRO A 685 -5.20 8.08 -7.78
CA PRO A 685 -6.20 7.17 -8.33
C PRO A 685 -7.57 7.35 -7.66
N ILE A 686 -8.59 6.71 -8.25
CA ILE A 686 -9.82 6.33 -7.54
C ILE A 686 -9.58 4.95 -6.92
N ILE A 687 -10.00 4.74 -5.67
CA ILE A 687 -9.87 3.48 -4.92
C ILE A 687 -11.24 3.08 -4.37
N ALA A 688 -11.59 1.79 -4.44
CA ALA A 688 -12.74 1.21 -3.75
C ALA A 688 -12.34 -0.14 -3.11
N ILE A 689 -12.79 -0.38 -1.87
CA ILE A 689 -12.45 -1.56 -1.07
C ILE A 689 -13.73 -2.26 -0.60
N PHE A 690 -13.71 -3.59 -0.60
CA PHE A 690 -14.86 -4.45 -0.36
C PHE A 690 -14.62 -5.46 0.76
N THR A 691 -15.71 -5.98 1.35
CA THR A 691 -15.63 -7.05 2.37
C THR A 691 -15.15 -8.39 1.80
N LYS A 692 -15.24 -8.60 0.49
CA LYS A 692 -14.93 -9.85 -0.23
C LYS A 692 -14.22 -9.57 -1.55
N ASN A 693 -13.58 -10.60 -2.11
CA ASN A 693 -12.95 -10.51 -3.42
C ASN A 693 -13.97 -10.20 -4.51
N ILE A 694 -13.53 -9.42 -5.50
CA ILE A 694 -14.27 -9.06 -6.68
C ILE A 694 -13.76 -9.89 -7.86
N ASP A 695 -14.68 -10.46 -8.65
CA ASP A 695 -14.32 -11.12 -9.92
C ASP A 695 -13.73 -10.07 -10.89
N PRO A 696 -12.44 -10.17 -11.28
CA PRO A 696 -11.84 -9.22 -12.21
C PRO A 696 -12.53 -9.17 -13.57
N GLY A 697 -13.15 -10.29 -14.00
CA GLY A 697 -13.96 -10.35 -15.23
C GLY A 697 -15.25 -9.53 -15.15
N SER A 698 -15.72 -9.22 -13.94
CA SER A 698 -16.91 -8.40 -13.69
C SER A 698 -16.64 -6.90 -13.70
N VAL A 699 -15.37 -6.46 -13.74
CA VAL A 699 -14.99 -5.04 -13.70
C VAL A 699 -14.46 -4.59 -15.06
N ARG A 700 -15.17 -3.65 -15.70
CA ARG A 700 -14.75 -3.13 -17.02
C ARG A 700 -15.04 -1.65 -17.17
N LEU A 701 -14.00 -0.89 -17.53
CA LEU A 701 -14.12 0.53 -17.88
C LEU A 701 -15.05 0.71 -19.09
N GLY A 702 -16.03 1.61 -18.97
CA GLY A 702 -17.07 1.82 -19.98
C GLY A 702 -18.22 0.80 -19.94
N GLY A 703 -18.23 -0.10 -18.96
CA GLY A 703 -19.29 -1.09 -18.70
C GLY A 703 -19.77 -0.99 -17.26
N SER A 704 -19.44 -2.00 -16.44
CA SER A 704 -19.74 -2.05 -15.00
C SER A 704 -18.98 -1.01 -14.16
N PHE A 705 -17.90 -0.42 -14.69
CA PHE A 705 -17.18 0.69 -14.07
C PHE A 705 -17.11 1.88 -15.05
N LEU A 706 -17.60 3.06 -14.63
CA LEU A 706 -17.61 4.27 -15.47
C LEU A 706 -16.87 5.40 -14.76
N VAL A 707 -16.15 6.22 -15.52
CA VAL A 707 -15.55 7.48 -15.05
C VAL A 707 -15.82 8.56 -16.09
N GLU A 708 -16.37 9.70 -15.67
CA GLU A 708 -16.90 10.73 -16.57
C GLU A 708 -16.59 12.15 -16.03
N LYS A 709 -16.32 13.09 -16.95
CA LYS A 709 -16.41 14.53 -16.67
C LYS A 709 -17.88 14.94 -16.61
N VAL A 710 -18.24 15.79 -15.65
CA VAL A 710 -19.61 16.29 -15.49
C VAL A 710 -19.69 17.81 -15.48
N ASP A 711 -20.88 18.35 -15.77
CA ASP A 711 -21.20 19.75 -15.51
C ASP A 711 -21.51 20.00 -14.01
N ALA A 712 -21.72 21.26 -13.62
CA ALA A 712 -22.05 21.64 -12.24
C ALA A 712 -23.41 21.11 -11.74
N SER A 713 -24.24 20.57 -12.64
CA SER A 713 -25.51 19.90 -12.33
C SER A 713 -25.38 18.36 -12.29
N GLY A 714 -24.16 17.82 -12.44
CA GLY A 714 -23.88 16.39 -12.40
C GLY A 714 -24.14 15.63 -13.71
N ASN A 715 -24.49 16.32 -14.80
CA ASN A 715 -24.74 15.67 -16.10
C ASN A 715 -23.40 15.27 -16.77
N PRO A 716 -23.30 14.07 -17.37
CA PRO A 716 -22.15 13.67 -18.17
C PRO A 716 -21.85 14.61 -19.33
N ALA A 717 -20.57 14.90 -19.52
CA ALA A 717 -20.03 15.59 -20.68
C ALA A 717 -19.21 14.64 -21.57
N ASP A 718 -18.16 14.02 -20.99
CA ASP A 718 -17.21 13.15 -21.68
C ASP A 718 -16.81 11.97 -20.78
N SER A 719 -16.45 10.82 -21.34
CA SER A 719 -15.79 9.73 -20.60
C SER A 719 -14.33 10.09 -20.27
N VAL A 720 -13.81 9.48 -19.21
CA VAL A 720 -12.39 9.54 -18.83
C VAL A 720 -11.77 8.17 -19.08
N ASP A 721 -10.84 8.10 -20.03
CA ASP A 721 -10.04 6.90 -20.27
C ASP A 721 -9.00 6.71 -19.15
N GLY A 722 -8.58 5.46 -18.92
CA GLY A 722 -7.60 5.12 -17.89
C GLY A 722 -7.43 3.60 -17.75
N ASN A 723 -6.69 3.19 -16.73
CA ASN A 723 -6.47 1.79 -16.38
C ASN A 723 -7.25 1.43 -15.10
N VAL A 724 -7.97 0.30 -15.11
CA VAL A 724 -8.62 -0.27 -13.91
C VAL A 724 -7.87 -1.53 -13.51
N ILE A 725 -7.46 -1.60 -12.25
CA ILE A 725 -6.77 -2.74 -11.63
C ILE A 725 -7.72 -3.32 -10.58
N VAL A 726 -7.90 -4.64 -10.59
CA VAL A 726 -8.64 -5.39 -9.55
C VAL A 726 -7.63 -6.27 -8.83
N ASP A 727 -7.53 -6.07 -7.52
CA ASP A 727 -6.55 -6.70 -6.64
C ASP A 727 -7.30 -7.27 -5.43
N GLY A 728 -7.78 -8.51 -5.58
CA GLY A 728 -8.67 -9.19 -4.64
C GLY A 728 -9.89 -8.37 -4.26
N ARG A 729 -9.84 -7.72 -3.08
CA ARG A 729 -10.91 -6.91 -2.49
C ARG A 729 -10.82 -5.42 -2.82
N LYS A 730 -9.91 -5.00 -3.70
CA LYS A 730 -9.63 -3.60 -4.05
C LYS A 730 -9.78 -3.35 -5.56
N ILE A 731 -10.39 -2.24 -5.92
CA ILE A 731 -10.38 -1.68 -7.28
C ILE A 731 -9.62 -0.36 -7.26
N THR A 732 -8.63 -0.22 -8.13
CA THR A 732 -7.85 1.02 -8.30
C THR A 732 -7.96 1.49 -9.75
N PHE A 733 -8.32 2.76 -9.97
CA PHE A 733 -8.35 3.38 -11.29
C PHE A 733 -7.39 4.56 -11.40
N TYR A 734 -6.46 4.49 -12.36
CA TYR A 734 -5.60 5.60 -12.76
C TYR A 734 -6.10 6.19 -14.09
N PRO A 735 -6.35 7.51 -14.18
CA PRO A 735 -6.77 8.12 -15.44
C PRO A 735 -5.62 8.17 -16.45
N THR A 736 -5.94 8.30 -17.75
CA THR A 736 -4.92 8.50 -18.79
C THR A 736 -4.25 9.87 -18.65
N ASP A 737 -5.04 10.91 -18.37
CA ASP A 737 -4.57 12.28 -18.12
C ASP A 737 -4.81 12.68 -16.66
N GLU A 738 -3.97 13.57 -16.12
CA GLU A 738 -4.16 14.19 -14.80
C GLU A 738 -5.55 14.82 -14.60
N TRP A 739 -6.06 14.81 -13.37
CA TRP A 739 -7.33 15.48 -13.05
C TRP A 739 -7.20 17.00 -13.21
N VAL A 740 -8.05 17.58 -14.07
CA VAL A 740 -8.03 19.02 -14.36
C VAL A 740 -8.52 19.79 -13.14
N GLN A 741 -7.68 20.69 -12.61
CA GLN A 741 -8.00 21.50 -11.44
C GLN A 741 -9.34 22.23 -11.62
N GLY A 742 -10.26 22.03 -10.68
CA GLY A 742 -11.57 22.67 -10.65
C GLY A 742 -12.65 22.04 -11.54
N GLN A 743 -12.30 21.08 -12.41
CA GLN A 743 -13.28 20.31 -13.19
C GLN A 743 -14.01 19.32 -12.27
N TYR A 744 -15.31 19.13 -12.52
CA TYR A 744 -16.12 18.13 -11.83
C TYR A 744 -16.08 16.78 -12.56
N TYR A 745 -16.06 15.71 -11.78
CA TYR A 745 -16.02 14.33 -12.26
C TYR A 745 -17.02 13.49 -11.47
N ARG A 746 -17.41 12.36 -12.05
CA ARG A 746 -18.07 11.27 -11.34
C ARG A 746 -17.48 9.92 -11.72
N TYR A 747 -17.64 8.95 -10.83
CA TYR A 747 -17.50 7.54 -11.18
C TYR A 747 -18.73 6.74 -10.75
N VAL A 748 -18.96 5.62 -11.43
CA VAL A 748 -20.10 4.73 -11.20
C VAL A 748 -19.60 3.30 -11.08
N MET A 749 -19.96 2.64 -9.98
CA MET A 749 -19.79 1.20 -9.80
C MET A 749 -21.14 0.50 -9.94
N GLY A 750 -21.27 -0.32 -10.98
CA GLY A 750 -22.52 -1.00 -11.31
C GLY A 750 -22.86 -2.12 -10.34
N SER A 751 -24.13 -2.17 -9.92
CA SER A 751 -24.74 -3.31 -9.23
C SER A 751 -25.90 -3.84 -10.09
N ASN A 752 -26.86 -4.58 -9.53
CA ASN A 752 -27.97 -5.18 -10.28
C ASN A 752 -29.27 -4.35 -10.30
N GLY A 753 -29.31 -3.20 -9.62
CA GLY A 753 -30.51 -2.37 -9.47
C GLY A 753 -31.60 -2.97 -8.57
N ASN A 754 -31.29 -4.00 -7.78
CA ASN A 754 -32.29 -4.71 -6.99
C ASN A 754 -31.76 -5.29 -5.66
N ARG A 755 -31.98 -4.51 -4.60
CA ARG A 755 -31.84 -4.85 -3.17
C ARG A 755 -32.41 -6.19 -2.71
N LYS A 756 -33.41 -6.72 -3.41
CA LYS A 756 -34.15 -7.94 -3.04
C LYS A 756 -33.87 -9.12 -3.99
N SER A 757 -32.75 -9.08 -4.74
CA SER A 757 -32.36 -10.15 -5.65
C SER A 757 -30.85 -10.29 -5.76
N SER A 758 -30.40 -11.53 -5.86
CA SER A 758 -29.02 -11.93 -6.17
C SER A 758 -28.72 -12.04 -7.67
N SER A 759 -29.72 -11.88 -8.55
CA SER A 759 -29.49 -11.99 -9.98
C SER A 759 -28.71 -10.77 -10.49
N ALA A 760 -27.54 -11.00 -11.09
CA ALA A 760 -26.66 -9.98 -11.64
C ALA A 760 -26.11 -10.38 -13.03
N ILE A 761 -25.50 -9.44 -13.75
CA ILE A 761 -24.77 -9.71 -15.00
C ILE A 761 -23.31 -9.31 -14.80
N CYS A 762 -22.49 -10.32 -14.47
CA CYS A 762 -21.10 -10.19 -14.01
C CYS A 762 -20.06 -10.31 -15.15
N ASP A 763 -20.43 -10.06 -16.41
CA ASP A 763 -19.52 -10.15 -17.58
C ASP A 763 -18.79 -8.83 -17.89
N GLY A 764 -18.74 -7.91 -16.92
CA GLY A 764 -18.23 -6.55 -17.08
C GLY A 764 -19.18 -5.59 -17.80
N SER A 765 -20.35 -6.03 -18.29
CA SER A 765 -21.27 -5.14 -19.02
C SER A 765 -22.22 -4.33 -18.13
N GLN A 766 -22.51 -4.79 -16.90
CA GLN A 766 -23.48 -4.14 -16.01
C GLN A 766 -23.07 -4.14 -14.53
N SER A 767 -22.86 -5.31 -13.92
CA SER A 767 -22.66 -5.43 -12.48
C SER A 767 -21.23 -5.83 -12.16
N ILE A 768 -20.64 -5.15 -11.17
CA ILE A 768 -19.48 -5.66 -10.44
C ILE A 768 -19.99 -6.73 -9.47
N CYS A 769 -19.29 -7.85 -9.39
CA CYS A 769 -19.70 -9.01 -8.61
C CYS A 769 -18.54 -9.60 -7.79
N GLY A 770 -18.88 -10.30 -6.71
CA GLY A 770 -17.92 -11.17 -6.02
C GLY A 770 -17.56 -12.41 -6.85
N GLU A 771 -16.53 -13.14 -6.42
CA GLU A 771 -16.15 -14.44 -7.01
C GLU A 771 -17.25 -15.51 -6.88
N ASP A 772 -18.22 -15.30 -5.96
CA ASP A 772 -19.44 -16.10 -5.79
C ASP A 772 -20.57 -15.73 -6.80
N GLY A 773 -20.34 -14.73 -7.65
CA GLY A 773 -21.30 -14.23 -8.63
C GLY A 773 -22.39 -13.32 -8.05
N LEU A 774 -22.28 -12.90 -6.79
CA LEU A 774 -23.23 -11.98 -6.17
C LEU A 774 -22.90 -10.52 -6.52
N PRO A 775 -23.90 -9.66 -6.79
CA PRO A 775 -23.67 -8.24 -7.07
C PRO A 775 -23.18 -7.49 -5.82
N ILE A 776 -22.37 -6.45 -6.01
CA ILE A 776 -21.97 -5.56 -4.92
C ILE A 776 -23.20 -4.91 -4.24
N GLN A 777 -23.19 -4.88 -2.91
CA GLN A 777 -24.25 -4.31 -2.08
C GLN A 777 -23.97 -2.81 -1.83
N THR A 778 -24.55 -1.97 -2.68
CA THR A 778 -24.35 -0.51 -2.71
C THR A 778 -25.27 0.30 -1.79
N GLN A 779 -26.26 -0.37 -1.20
CA GLN A 779 -27.22 0.21 -0.26
C GLN A 779 -27.63 -0.88 0.75
N LEU A 780 -27.62 -0.53 2.04
CA LEU A 780 -27.76 -1.53 3.11
C LEU A 780 -29.21 -1.67 3.61
N HIS A 781 -29.96 -0.57 3.61
CA HIS A 781 -31.38 -0.55 3.97
C HIS A 781 -32.07 0.71 3.43
N GLU A 782 -33.39 0.78 3.57
CA GLU A 782 -34.22 1.96 3.29
C GLU A 782 -34.99 2.32 4.55
N LEU A 783 -35.21 3.61 4.77
CA LEU A 783 -36.04 4.11 5.87
C LEU A 783 -37.34 4.71 5.33
N THR A 784 -38.42 4.50 6.06
CA THR A 784 -39.64 5.28 5.94
C THR A 784 -40.03 5.77 7.32
N VAL A 785 -40.12 7.10 7.48
CA VAL A 785 -40.57 7.73 8.73
C VAL A 785 -42.04 8.13 8.58
N THR A 786 -42.90 7.66 9.47
CA THR A 786 -44.34 7.95 9.48
C THR A 786 -44.75 8.54 10.83
N GLU A 787 -45.48 9.66 10.82
CA GLU A 787 -46.04 10.27 12.05
C GLU A 787 -47.32 9.55 12.48
N TYR A 788 -47.42 9.21 13.76
CA TYR A 788 -48.62 8.66 14.38
C TYR A 788 -48.91 9.31 15.75
N GLN A 789 -49.94 10.14 15.82
CA GLN A 789 -50.41 10.82 17.04
C GLN A 789 -49.33 11.69 17.74
N GLY A 790 -48.43 12.30 16.96
CA GLY A 790 -47.30 13.09 17.44
C GLY A 790 -46.06 12.28 17.80
N ILE A 791 -46.00 11.00 17.39
CA ILE A 791 -44.87 10.10 17.58
C ILE A 791 -44.38 9.66 16.20
N ASP A 792 -43.11 9.89 15.88
CA ASP A 792 -42.52 9.37 14.66
C ASP A 792 -42.27 7.86 14.78
N LEU A 793 -42.53 7.12 13.71
CA LEU A 793 -42.34 5.68 13.58
C LEU A 793 -41.35 5.42 12.44
N ILE A 794 -40.23 4.75 12.74
CA ILE A 794 -39.22 4.38 11.74
C ILE A 794 -39.51 2.95 11.29
N TYR A 795 -39.62 2.76 9.98
CA TYR A 795 -39.61 1.47 9.32
C TYR A 795 -38.29 1.31 8.57
N GLN A 796 -37.53 0.27 8.90
CA GLN A 796 -36.27 -0.07 8.24
C GLN A 796 -36.46 -1.32 7.37
N ASP A 797 -36.44 -1.15 6.05
CA ASP A 797 -36.38 -2.26 5.10
C ASP A 797 -34.93 -2.63 4.84
N ALA A 798 -34.47 -3.74 5.44
CA ALA A 798 -33.14 -4.30 5.25
C ALA A 798 -32.91 -4.78 3.81
N ASN A 799 -31.66 -4.90 3.36
CA ASN A 799 -31.37 -5.60 2.10
C ASN A 799 -31.67 -7.11 2.21
N LEU A 800 -31.78 -7.81 1.08
CA LEU A 800 -31.50 -9.24 1.10
C LEU A 800 -29.99 -9.44 1.29
N GLU A 801 -29.57 -10.48 2.02
CA GLU A 801 -28.15 -10.72 2.30
C GLU A 801 -27.35 -10.91 1.00
N SER A 802 -27.92 -11.63 0.03
CA SER A 802 -27.37 -11.80 -1.32
C SER A 802 -27.86 -10.73 -2.32
N GLY A 803 -28.43 -9.63 -1.83
CA GLY A 803 -28.99 -8.56 -2.65
C GLY A 803 -27.96 -7.52 -3.11
N GLY A 804 -28.12 -6.99 -4.32
CA GLY A 804 -27.36 -5.84 -4.80
C GLY A 804 -27.98 -4.51 -4.37
N GLY A 805 -27.99 -3.52 -5.27
CA GLY A 805 -28.63 -2.22 -5.07
C GLY A 805 -28.58 -1.36 -6.35
N ASP A 806 -28.92 -0.08 -6.24
CA ASP A 806 -28.68 0.89 -7.32
C ASP A 806 -27.17 0.99 -7.65
N PRO A 807 -26.75 1.41 -8.84
CA PRO A 807 -25.33 1.73 -9.09
C PRO A 807 -24.80 2.75 -8.08
N LEU A 808 -23.61 2.52 -7.53
CA LEU A 808 -22.97 3.49 -6.64
C LEU A 808 -22.41 4.64 -7.49
N VAL A 809 -23.03 5.81 -7.42
CA VAL A 809 -22.54 7.04 -8.07
C VAL A 809 -21.81 7.89 -7.03
N GLN A 810 -20.60 8.33 -7.35
CA GLN A 810 -19.79 9.22 -6.50
C GLN A 810 -19.25 10.39 -7.32
N TYR A 811 -19.18 11.56 -6.72
CA TYR A 811 -18.79 12.82 -7.34
C TYR A 811 -17.55 13.41 -6.66
N PHE A 812 -16.66 14.03 -7.44
CA PHE A 812 -15.48 14.71 -6.92
C PHE A 812 -15.04 15.87 -7.82
N LYS A 813 -14.08 16.66 -7.33
CA LYS A 813 -13.49 17.81 -8.05
C LYS A 813 -12.00 17.59 -8.24
N GLY A 814 -11.47 17.88 -9.42
CA GLY A 814 -10.03 17.82 -9.68
C GLY A 814 -9.26 18.85 -8.84
N GLY A 815 -8.20 18.41 -8.16
CA GLY A 815 -7.34 19.22 -7.31
C GLY A 815 -6.04 19.67 -7.99
N VAL A 816 -5.09 20.13 -7.17
CA VAL A 816 -3.67 20.24 -7.55
C VAL A 816 -2.94 18.94 -7.17
N VAL A 817 -1.70 18.75 -7.61
CA VAL A 817 -0.84 17.65 -7.14
C VAL A 817 -0.66 17.72 -5.61
N SER A 818 -0.78 16.61 -4.91
CA SER A 818 -0.44 16.49 -3.47
C SER A 818 0.92 15.81 -3.29
N GLN A 819 1.64 16.19 -2.22
CA GLN A 819 2.88 15.56 -1.76
C GLN A 819 2.66 14.61 -0.57
N ASP A 820 1.45 14.58 0.01
CA ASP A 820 1.13 13.64 1.09
C ASP A 820 1.27 12.18 0.62
N VAL A 821 1.42 11.23 1.53
CA VAL A 821 1.51 9.79 1.19
C VAL A 821 0.18 9.10 1.49
N ILE A 822 -0.39 8.40 0.49
CA ILE A 822 -1.58 7.56 0.74
C ILE A 822 -1.15 6.26 1.40
N GLN A 823 -1.89 5.86 2.42
CA GLN A 823 -1.79 4.54 3.06
C GLN A 823 -3.18 3.91 3.10
N VAL A 824 -3.31 2.72 2.52
CA VAL A 824 -4.49 1.86 2.67
C VAL A 824 -4.23 0.90 3.83
N LEU A 825 -5.19 0.83 4.75
CA LEU A 825 -5.09 0.05 5.99
C LEU A 825 -6.30 -0.87 6.13
N ASN A 826 -6.08 -2.16 6.32
CA ASN A 826 -7.15 -3.15 6.55
C ASN A 826 -7.17 -3.63 8.01
N ALA A 827 -8.35 -3.83 8.57
CA ALA A 827 -8.60 -4.57 9.80
C ALA A 827 -9.30 -5.91 9.45
N PRO A 828 -8.57 -7.04 9.41
CA PRO A 828 -9.15 -8.36 9.12
C PRO A 828 -10.08 -8.84 10.24
N SER A 829 -11.24 -9.40 9.88
CA SER A 829 -12.20 -9.95 10.85
C SER A 829 -11.92 -11.43 11.17
N SER A 830 -12.44 -11.92 12.30
CA SER A 830 -12.57 -13.37 12.57
C SER A 830 -13.63 -14.04 11.68
N ASP A 831 -14.62 -13.28 11.22
CA ASP A 831 -15.62 -13.69 10.22
C ASP A 831 -14.91 -13.95 8.88
N THR A 832 -14.66 -15.22 8.60
CA THR A 832 -13.80 -15.68 7.50
C THR A 832 -14.58 -15.82 6.19
N ASN A 833 -15.90 -16.04 6.24
CA ASN A 833 -16.76 -16.09 5.05
C ASN A 833 -17.38 -14.71 4.71
N ALA A 834 -17.12 -13.69 5.54
CA ALA A 834 -17.64 -12.33 5.48
C ALA A 834 -19.17 -12.27 5.30
N ASN A 835 -19.91 -13.12 6.00
CA ASN A 835 -21.38 -13.12 6.01
C ASN A 835 -21.99 -12.13 7.02
N MET A 836 -21.15 -11.54 7.88
CA MET A 836 -21.46 -10.66 9.01
C MET A 836 -22.11 -11.36 10.21
N ILE A 837 -21.74 -12.62 10.42
CA ILE A 837 -22.12 -13.49 11.54
C ILE A 837 -20.82 -14.14 12.04
N HIS A 838 -20.60 -14.16 13.35
CA HIS A 838 -19.52 -14.98 13.89
C HIS A 838 -20.05 -16.41 14.01
N ASP A 839 -19.58 -17.30 13.14
CA ASP A 839 -20.09 -18.66 13.01
C ASP A 839 -19.54 -19.56 14.14
N ASN A 840 -20.11 -19.37 15.34
CA ASN A 840 -19.68 -19.98 16.60
C ASN A 840 -20.88 -20.33 17.54
N ASN A 841 -20.67 -21.29 18.44
CA ASN A 841 -21.69 -21.85 19.33
C ASN A 841 -21.79 -21.13 20.68
N PHE A 842 -22.68 -20.14 20.78
CA PHE A 842 -22.91 -19.43 22.05
C PHE A 842 -23.78 -20.19 23.08
N PRO A 843 -23.54 -20.05 24.40
CA PRO A 843 -24.34 -20.69 25.45
C PRO A 843 -25.80 -20.18 25.53
N ARG A 844 -26.74 -20.83 24.82
CA ARG A 844 -28.16 -20.43 24.77
C ARG A 844 -29.05 -20.99 25.89
N GLU A 845 -28.50 -21.78 26.82
CA GLU A 845 -29.29 -22.44 27.89
C GLU A 845 -29.86 -21.46 28.92
N HIS A 846 -31.07 -21.75 29.42
CA HIS A 846 -31.72 -21.06 30.55
C HIS A 846 -32.13 -22.05 31.64
N SER A 847 -32.15 -21.62 32.90
CA SER A 847 -32.49 -22.48 34.05
C SER A 847 -33.98 -22.41 34.42
N GLY A 848 -34.74 -23.46 34.13
CA GLY A 848 -36.09 -23.68 34.68
C GLY A 848 -37.18 -24.00 33.65
N ASN A 849 -38.45 -23.97 34.10
CA ASN A 849 -39.65 -24.22 33.27
C ASN A 849 -40.03 -22.98 32.42
N HIS A 850 -39.04 -22.23 31.92
CA HIS A 850 -39.25 -20.94 31.26
C HIS A 850 -39.25 -21.09 29.74
N ALA A 851 -40.23 -20.48 29.07
CA ALA A 851 -40.33 -20.55 27.62
C ALA A 851 -39.26 -19.66 26.96
N LEU A 852 -38.47 -20.22 26.04
CA LEU A 852 -37.56 -19.44 25.21
C LEU A 852 -38.26 -19.12 23.89
N LEU A 853 -38.61 -17.86 23.70
CA LEU A 853 -39.21 -17.33 22.48
C LEU A 853 -38.08 -16.85 21.55
N THR A 854 -37.66 -17.71 20.63
CA THR A 854 -36.55 -17.44 19.69
C THR A 854 -36.97 -17.58 18.24
N VAL A 855 -36.30 -16.81 17.38
CA VAL A 855 -36.14 -17.14 15.96
C VAL A 855 -35.29 -18.40 15.76
N PRO A 856 -35.36 -19.07 14.60
CA PRO A 856 -34.43 -20.13 14.24
C PRO A 856 -32.97 -19.68 14.36
N TYR A 857 -32.09 -20.59 14.76
CA TYR A 857 -30.68 -20.32 14.98
C TYR A 857 -29.76 -21.46 14.52
N ALA A 858 -28.53 -21.10 14.19
CA ALA A 858 -27.48 -22.02 13.78
C ALA A 858 -26.74 -22.64 14.97
N VAL A 859 -26.38 -23.91 14.83
CA VAL A 859 -25.38 -24.64 15.61
C VAL A 859 -24.36 -25.18 14.63
N TYR A 860 -23.08 -25.06 14.98
CA TYR A 860 -21.97 -25.36 14.09
C TYR A 860 -21.18 -26.56 14.63
N SER A 861 -20.76 -27.47 13.75
CA SER A 861 -19.92 -28.62 14.15
C SER A 861 -18.47 -28.20 14.42
N GLU A 862 -17.96 -27.29 13.61
CA GLU A 862 -16.70 -26.56 13.78
C GLU A 862 -17.04 -25.07 13.91
N ALA A 863 -16.17 -24.28 14.53
CA ALA A 863 -16.45 -22.87 14.79
C ALA A 863 -15.28 -21.97 14.38
N GLU A 864 -15.59 -20.74 14.03
CA GLU A 864 -14.60 -19.68 13.89
C GLU A 864 -13.92 -19.37 15.24
N LYS A 865 -12.65 -18.92 15.20
CA LYS A 865 -11.91 -18.50 16.41
C LYS A 865 -12.47 -17.17 16.93
N GLY A 866 -12.94 -17.16 18.17
CA GLY A 866 -13.47 -15.98 18.85
C GLY A 866 -12.62 -15.56 20.06
N ALA A 867 -13.26 -15.49 21.22
CA ALA A 867 -12.66 -15.05 22.47
C ALA A 867 -12.13 -16.21 23.35
N GLU A 868 -12.15 -17.44 22.85
CA GLU A 868 -11.69 -18.62 23.58
C GLU A 868 -10.21 -18.48 23.96
N GLY A 869 -9.92 -18.62 25.26
CA GLY A 869 -8.54 -18.54 25.76
C GLY A 869 -7.92 -17.14 25.77
N GLN A 870 -8.68 -16.06 25.53
CA GLN A 870 -8.22 -14.70 25.82
C GLN A 870 -7.87 -14.56 27.32
N PRO A 871 -6.98 -13.62 27.70
CA PRO A 871 -6.73 -13.31 29.11
C PRO A 871 -7.94 -12.61 29.74
N LEU A 872 -8.08 -12.72 31.07
CA LEU A 872 -8.95 -11.82 31.84
C LEU A 872 -8.45 -10.38 31.74
N VAL A 873 -9.36 -9.41 31.75
CA VAL A 873 -9.02 -8.00 31.96
C VAL A 873 -8.32 -7.86 33.33
N PRO A 874 -7.26 -7.05 33.48
CA PRO A 874 -6.47 -6.99 34.72
C PRO A 874 -7.29 -6.73 36.01
N ASP A 875 -8.36 -5.94 35.90
CA ASP A 875 -9.28 -5.61 37.00
C ASP A 875 -10.67 -6.26 36.85
N ALA A 876 -10.76 -7.41 36.18
CA ALA A 876 -12.02 -8.15 36.02
C ALA A 876 -12.62 -8.56 37.39
N CYS A 877 -13.87 -8.18 37.62
CA CYS A 877 -14.60 -8.49 38.85
C CYS A 877 -15.13 -9.94 38.87
N ASP A 878 -15.31 -10.47 40.09
CA ASP A 878 -15.82 -11.83 40.31
C ASP A 878 -17.36 -11.89 40.18
N ALA A 879 -17.89 -13.02 39.71
CA ALA A 879 -19.34 -13.25 39.56
C ALA A 879 -20.14 -13.13 40.86
N SER A 880 -19.50 -13.16 42.03
CA SER A 880 -20.13 -12.96 43.33
C SER A 880 -20.23 -11.50 43.78
N GLU A 881 -19.72 -10.54 43.00
CA GLU A 881 -19.78 -9.11 43.32
C GLU A 881 -21.10 -8.46 42.84
N PRO A 882 -21.97 -7.92 43.72
CA PRO A 882 -23.32 -7.45 43.35
C PRO A 882 -23.41 -6.22 42.42
N SER A 883 -22.28 -5.65 42.01
CA SER A 883 -22.17 -4.51 41.11
C SER A 883 -21.26 -4.80 39.91
N CYS A 884 -20.99 -6.08 39.63
CA CYS A 884 -20.11 -6.50 38.56
C CYS A 884 -20.88 -6.63 37.23
N GLU A 885 -20.66 -5.69 36.31
CA GLU A 885 -21.31 -5.65 34.99
C GLU A 885 -20.65 -6.63 33.99
N ASP A 886 -19.36 -6.96 34.19
CA ASP A 886 -18.62 -7.92 33.35
C ASP A 886 -17.86 -8.97 34.17
N PRO A 887 -18.58 -9.91 34.82
CA PRO A 887 -17.97 -10.95 35.64
C PRO A 887 -17.08 -11.89 34.84
N ASN A 888 -15.83 -12.04 35.29
CA ASN A 888 -14.75 -12.73 34.58
C ASN A 888 -14.49 -12.18 33.16
N GLY A 889 -14.67 -10.88 32.96
CA GLY A 889 -14.47 -10.22 31.67
C GLY A 889 -13.11 -10.48 31.02
N LEU A 890 -13.12 -10.77 29.71
CA LEU A 890 -11.93 -11.05 28.91
C LEU A 890 -11.41 -9.82 28.17
N ILE A 891 -10.11 -9.78 27.88
CA ILE A 891 -9.53 -8.79 26.95
C ILE A 891 -10.13 -9.04 25.55
N PRO A 892 -10.51 -8.00 24.80
CA PRO A 892 -11.04 -8.19 23.45
C PRO A 892 -10.05 -8.92 22.52
N PRO A 893 -10.52 -9.90 21.74
CA PRO A 893 -9.84 -10.35 20.53
C PRO A 893 -9.43 -9.17 19.64
N VAL A 894 -8.38 -9.38 18.84
CA VAL A 894 -8.00 -8.40 17.81
C VAL A 894 -9.17 -8.24 16.83
N ASN A 895 -9.45 -6.99 16.43
CA ASN A 895 -10.58 -6.64 15.56
C ASN A 895 -11.93 -7.09 16.12
N SER A 896 -12.19 -6.71 17.37
CA SER A 896 -13.48 -6.92 18.02
C SER A 896 -13.87 -5.78 18.95
N ALA A 897 -15.14 -5.71 19.31
CA ALA A 897 -15.64 -4.85 20.39
C ALA A 897 -16.49 -5.64 21.38
N LYS A 898 -16.18 -5.48 22.66
CA LYS A 898 -16.98 -5.98 23.78
C LYS A 898 -18.22 -5.12 23.95
N LEU A 899 -19.36 -5.78 24.09
CA LEU A 899 -20.66 -5.19 24.37
C LEU A 899 -21.16 -5.64 25.74
N ILE A 900 -21.41 -4.69 26.63
CA ILE A 900 -21.98 -4.92 27.97
C ILE A 900 -23.35 -4.25 28.03
N ALA A 901 -24.34 -4.92 28.62
CA ALA A 901 -25.63 -4.29 28.89
C ALA A 901 -25.51 -3.23 30.00
N ALA A 902 -25.97 -2.01 29.73
CA ALA A 902 -26.04 -0.95 30.71
C ALA A 902 -27.48 -0.85 31.27
N GLY A 903 -27.69 -1.33 32.50
CA GLY A 903 -29.00 -1.31 33.14
C GLY A 903 -29.03 -1.84 34.57
N GLU A 904 -29.95 -1.32 35.39
CA GLU A 904 -30.18 -1.81 36.75
C GLU A 904 -30.71 -3.25 36.75
N ALA A 905 -30.26 -4.07 37.70
CA ALA A 905 -30.83 -5.40 37.93
C ALA A 905 -32.34 -5.33 38.21
N VAL A 906 -33.11 -6.32 37.72
CA VAL A 906 -34.57 -6.35 37.80
C VAL A 906 -35.02 -6.17 39.26
N ASN A 907 -35.74 -5.08 39.53
CA ASN A 907 -36.03 -4.63 40.89
C ASN A 907 -36.85 -5.70 41.67
N PRO A 908 -36.31 -6.28 42.76
CA PRO A 908 -36.95 -7.40 43.47
C PRO A 908 -38.20 -6.99 44.27
N VAL A 909 -38.59 -5.71 44.25
CA VAL A 909 -39.82 -5.20 44.88
C VAL A 909 -40.91 -4.90 43.83
N ASN A 910 -40.55 -4.76 42.56
CA ASN A 910 -41.46 -4.65 41.42
C ASN A 910 -40.88 -5.40 40.20
N PRO A 911 -40.98 -6.75 40.16
CA PRO A 911 -40.36 -7.52 39.09
C PRO A 911 -40.92 -7.18 37.69
N PHE A 912 -42.16 -6.70 37.61
CA PHE A 912 -42.84 -6.33 36.36
C PHE A 912 -42.38 -5.00 35.74
N GLY A 913 -41.43 -4.29 36.37
CA GLY A 913 -40.79 -3.10 35.80
C GLY A 913 -41.74 -1.96 35.41
N LYS A 914 -41.39 -1.29 34.30
CA LYS A 914 -42.10 -0.16 33.67
C LYS A 914 -42.32 -0.37 32.16
N TYR A 915 -41.54 -1.25 31.54
CA TYR A 915 -41.59 -1.68 30.15
C TYR A 915 -41.79 -3.19 30.11
N MET A 916 -42.36 -3.74 29.03
CA MET A 916 -42.60 -5.18 28.92
C MET A 916 -41.32 -6.00 28.68
N ILE A 917 -40.27 -5.32 28.24
CA ILE A 917 -38.89 -5.81 28.23
C ILE A 917 -38.12 -4.87 29.17
N PRO A 918 -37.78 -5.28 30.40
CA PRO A 918 -37.21 -4.39 31.40
C PRO A 918 -35.68 -4.24 31.30
N THR A 919 -35.00 -5.18 30.65
CA THR A 919 -33.54 -5.19 30.43
C THR A 919 -33.20 -6.10 29.25
N VAL A 920 -32.01 -5.94 28.68
CA VAL A 920 -31.45 -6.80 27.62
C VAL A 920 -30.06 -7.25 28.07
N SER A 921 -29.72 -8.52 27.87
CA SER A 921 -28.39 -9.09 28.04
C SER A 921 -27.77 -9.38 26.67
N VAL A 922 -26.45 -9.27 26.58
CA VAL A 922 -25.68 -9.50 25.34
C VAL A 922 -24.82 -10.76 25.50
N GLY A 923 -24.72 -11.57 24.45
CA GLY A 923 -23.94 -12.80 24.40
C GLY A 923 -24.64 -14.02 25.01
N CYS A 924 -25.31 -13.85 26.16
CA CYS A 924 -26.04 -14.93 26.80
C CYS A 924 -27.32 -14.49 27.52
N GLY A 925 -28.16 -15.48 27.81
CA GLY A 925 -29.44 -15.31 28.50
C GLY A 925 -29.33 -15.14 30.01
N PHE A 926 -30.42 -15.50 30.68
CA PHE A 926 -30.62 -15.26 32.10
C PHE A 926 -30.76 -16.57 32.89
N GLU A 927 -30.44 -16.53 34.18
CA GLU A 927 -30.67 -17.61 35.13
C GLU A 927 -31.59 -17.21 36.28
N SER A 928 -32.37 -18.18 36.78
CA SER A 928 -33.34 -18.00 37.87
C SER A 928 -32.67 -18.13 39.24
N VAL A 929 -32.61 -17.05 40.01
CA VAL A 929 -32.15 -17.09 41.40
C VAL A 929 -33.28 -17.55 42.33
N LEU A 930 -32.99 -18.50 43.23
CA LEU A 930 -33.98 -19.18 44.09
C LEU A 930 -34.66 -18.24 45.12
N ASN A 931 -35.75 -17.59 44.74
CA ASN A 931 -36.67 -16.93 45.65
C ASN A 931 -38.14 -17.36 45.40
N PRO A 932 -38.77 -18.16 46.29
CA PRO A 932 -40.11 -18.72 46.06
C PRO A 932 -41.27 -17.71 46.20
N SER A 933 -40.99 -16.41 46.28
CA SER A 933 -41.99 -15.35 46.40
C SER A 933 -42.07 -14.42 45.19
N LEU A 934 -40.95 -14.17 44.51
CA LEU A 934 -40.81 -13.34 43.31
C LEU A 934 -39.60 -13.89 42.53
N PRO A 935 -39.73 -14.31 41.26
CA PRO A 935 -38.59 -14.75 40.46
C PRO A 935 -37.69 -13.54 40.14
N ILE A 936 -36.39 -13.69 40.36
CA ILE A 936 -35.37 -12.72 39.96
C ILE A 936 -34.56 -13.41 38.85
N MET A 937 -34.50 -12.77 37.68
CA MET A 937 -33.66 -13.21 36.57
C MET A 937 -32.38 -12.37 36.57
N GLU A 938 -31.24 -13.02 36.70
CA GLU A 938 -29.91 -12.39 36.61
C GLU A 938 -29.23 -12.82 35.30
N PRO A 939 -28.45 -11.94 34.62
CA PRO A 939 -27.70 -12.34 33.44
C PRO A 939 -26.72 -13.49 33.75
N LYS A 940 -26.66 -14.49 32.88
CA LYS A 940 -25.70 -15.59 33.00
C LYS A 940 -24.28 -15.05 32.80
N VAL A 941 -23.28 -15.70 33.40
CA VAL A 941 -21.86 -15.36 33.18
C VAL A 941 -21.37 -16.06 31.91
N CYS A 942 -20.94 -15.28 30.91
CA CYS A 942 -20.57 -15.76 29.57
C CYS A 942 -19.51 -14.88 28.88
N PRO A 943 -18.35 -14.61 29.50
CA PRO A 943 -17.47 -13.55 29.04
C PRO A 943 -16.93 -13.73 27.60
N GLU A 944 -16.84 -14.96 27.10
CA GLU A 944 -16.45 -15.28 25.71
C GLU A 944 -17.52 -14.88 24.66
N ALA A 945 -18.79 -14.73 25.05
CA ALA A 945 -19.91 -14.50 24.14
C ALA A 945 -20.26 -13.01 23.92
N LYS A 946 -19.55 -12.08 24.58
CA LYS A 946 -19.90 -10.65 24.64
C LYS A 946 -19.26 -9.78 23.54
N PHE A 947 -18.87 -10.36 22.41
CA PHE A 947 -18.08 -9.66 21.38
C PHE A 947 -18.80 -9.59 20.02
N THR A 948 -18.64 -8.46 19.32
CA THR A 948 -18.83 -8.34 17.87
C THR A 948 -17.46 -8.27 17.19
N TYR A 949 -17.31 -8.91 16.03
CA TYR A 949 -16.05 -8.94 15.27
C TYR A 949 -16.12 -7.94 14.12
N ILE A 950 -15.03 -7.22 13.91
CA ILE A 950 -14.97 -6.01 13.09
C ILE A 950 -14.22 -6.27 11.79
N ALA A 951 -14.83 -5.88 10.68
CA ALA A 951 -14.15 -5.70 9.39
C ALA A 951 -14.14 -4.20 9.05
N SER A 952 -12.98 -3.65 8.72
CA SER A 952 -12.86 -2.24 8.32
C SER A 952 -11.67 -2.00 7.41
N ASP A 953 -11.78 -0.96 6.57
CA ASP A 953 -10.71 -0.48 5.71
C ASP A 953 -10.66 1.04 5.81
N LEU A 954 -9.45 1.60 5.91
CA LEU A 954 -9.20 3.04 5.93
C LEU A 954 -8.32 3.42 4.76
N ILE A 955 -8.66 4.55 4.13
CA ILE A 955 -7.79 5.24 3.18
C ILE A 955 -7.32 6.50 3.89
N THR A 956 -6.01 6.64 4.03
CA THR A 956 -5.40 7.70 4.84
C THR A 956 -4.36 8.48 4.04
N GLU A 957 -4.16 9.76 4.39
CA GLU A 957 -3.10 10.60 3.85
C GLU A 957 -2.19 11.04 5.01
N ILE A 958 -0.92 10.63 4.98
CA ILE A 958 0.12 11.07 5.92
C ILE A 958 0.73 12.36 5.38
N GLY A 959 0.69 13.42 6.17
CA GLY A 959 1.30 14.72 5.86
C GLY A 959 2.66 14.92 6.53
N THR A 960 3.14 16.16 6.58
CA THR A 960 4.37 16.54 7.29
C THR A 960 4.17 16.59 8.82
N TYR A 961 5.28 16.53 9.55
CA TYR A 961 5.34 16.88 10.96
C TYR A 961 4.91 18.34 11.17
N ASP A 962 4.17 18.58 12.25
CA ASP A 962 3.72 19.92 12.65
C ASP A 962 4.07 20.17 14.13
N GLU A 963 5.00 21.09 14.36
CA GLU A 963 5.45 21.52 15.68
C GLU A 963 4.28 22.00 16.58
N SER A 964 3.19 22.52 16.00
CA SER A 964 2.07 23.07 16.75
C SER A 964 1.20 22.00 17.42
N ILE A 965 1.15 20.80 16.84
CA ILE A 965 0.47 19.61 17.39
C ILE A 965 1.44 18.58 18.00
N GLY A 966 2.75 18.80 17.81
CA GLY A 966 3.84 17.97 18.33
C GLY A 966 3.89 16.56 17.74
N GLY A 967 3.58 16.41 16.45
CA GLY A 967 3.44 15.11 15.80
C GLY A 967 3.18 15.20 14.30
N VAL A 968 3.07 14.03 13.67
CA VAL A 968 2.75 13.87 12.25
C VAL A 968 1.23 13.81 12.09
N GLY A 969 0.68 14.70 11.25
CA GLY A 969 -0.75 14.72 10.94
C GLY A 969 -1.13 13.62 9.94
N VAL A 970 -2.20 12.88 10.25
CA VAL A 970 -2.77 11.85 9.38
C VAL A 970 -4.23 12.16 9.13
N LYS A 971 -4.62 12.35 7.87
CA LYS A 971 -6.02 12.46 7.47
C LYS A 971 -6.57 11.06 7.24
N ILE A 972 -7.77 10.77 7.74
CA ILE A 972 -8.50 9.53 7.50
C ILE A 972 -9.76 9.90 6.70
N TRP A 973 -9.91 9.31 5.52
CA TRP A 973 -11.09 9.50 4.69
C TRP A 973 -12.24 8.63 5.22
N PRO A 974 -13.42 9.20 5.56
CA PRO A 974 -14.48 8.45 6.21
C PRO A 974 -15.01 7.24 5.42
N GLY A 975 -14.96 6.06 6.04
CA GLY A 975 -15.48 4.80 5.51
C GLY A 975 -16.61 4.20 6.34
N GLN A 976 -16.78 2.88 6.21
CA GLN A 976 -17.70 2.04 6.99
C GLN A 976 -16.94 0.95 7.73
N ILE A 977 -17.23 0.84 9.03
CA ILE A 977 -16.86 -0.31 9.85
C ILE A 977 -18.04 -1.27 9.83
N MET A 978 -17.84 -2.51 9.39
CA MET A 978 -18.84 -3.57 9.49
C MET A 978 -18.56 -4.39 10.74
N SER A 979 -19.59 -4.90 11.42
CA SER A 979 -19.37 -5.87 12.49
C SER A 979 -20.45 -6.94 12.59
N THR A 980 -20.04 -8.12 13.08
CA THR A 980 -20.87 -9.33 13.12
C THR A 980 -22.08 -9.18 14.04
N ALA A 981 -23.16 -9.89 13.71
CA ALA A 981 -24.32 -9.99 14.59
C ALA A 981 -23.96 -10.56 15.98
N VAL A 982 -24.66 -10.06 17.00
CA VAL A 982 -24.43 -10.43 18.40
C VAL A 982 -25.73 -11.00 19.01
N PRO A 983 -25.66 -12.13 19.75
CA PRO A 983 -26.82 -12.66 20.46
C PRO A 983 -27.33 -11.67 21.52
N MET A 984 -28.64 -11.45 21.53
CA MET A 984 -29.35 -10.61 22.51
C MET A 984 -30.46 -11.42 23.17
N TYR A 985 -30.56 -11.30 24.48
CA TYR A 985 -31.57 -11.99 25.28
C TYR A 985 -32.30 -11.00 26.18
N ALA A 986 -33.58 -11.21 26.46
CA ALA A 986 -34.34 -10.31 27.33
C ALA A 986 -35.50 -11.01 28.04
N PRO A 987 -35.68 -10.86 29.37
CA PRO A 987 -36.88 -11.34 30.04
C PRO A 987 -38.12 -10.61 29.50
N PHE A 988 -39.23 -11.34 29.34
CA PHE A 988 -40.42 -10.82 28.68
C PHE A 988 -41.68 -10.90 29.55
N GLU A 989 -42.16 -9.73 29.99
CA GLU A 989 -43.33 -9.60 30.85
C GLU A 989 -44.66 -9.87 30.11
N GLY A 990 -44.68 -9.81 28.78
CA GLY A 990 -45.87 -10.11 27.99
C GLY A 990 -46.41 -11.54 28.16
N CYS A 991 -45.58 -12.47 28.66
CA CYS A 991 -46.01 -13.83 29.04
C CYS A 991 -46.07 -14.03 30.57
N GLY A 992 -46.08 -12.96 31.36
CA GLY A 992 -46.12 -12.99 32.82
C GLY A 992 -44.78 -13.32 33.47
N GLY A 993 -43.67 -12.85 32.91
CA GLY A 993 -42.32 -12.97 33.48
C GLY A 993 -41.74 -14.39 33.44
N ASN A 994 -42.32 -15.30 32.65
CA ASN A 994 -41.91 -16.71 32.57
C ASN A 994 -41.18 -17.06 31.26
N CYS A 995 -40.79 -16.07 30.45
CA CYS A 995 -40.14 -16.27 29.17
C CYS A 995 -38.94 -15.35 28.99
N VAL A 996 -38.00 -15.79 28.17
CA VAL A 996 -36.91 -14.98 27.63
C VAL A 996 -37.10 -14.90 26.12
N LEU A 997 -36.99 -13.70 25.57
CA LEU A 997 -36.82 -13.47 24.13
C LEU A 997 -35.35 -13.70 23.80
N GLY A 998 -35.06 -14.46 22.75
CA GLY A 998 -33.71 -14.61 22.20
C GLY A 998 -33.70 -14.26 20.72
N LEU A 999 -32.87 -13.29 20.33
CA LEU A 999 -32.70 -12.82 18.96
C LEU A 999 -31.23 -12.44 18.73
N ASP A 1000 -30.88 -12.11 17.50
CA ASP A 1000 -29.59 -11.50 17.15
C ASP A 1000 -29.79 -10.03 16.76
N SER A 1001 -28.75 -9.21 16.91
CA SER A 1001 -28.77 -7.80 16.54
C SER A 1001 -28.83 -7.53 15.02
N GLY A 1002 -28.78 -8.57 14.17
CA GLY A 1002 -28.31 -8.43 12.79
C GLY A 1002 -26.86 -7.92 12.73
N PRO A 1003 -26.27 -7.68 11.55
CA PRO A 1003 -25.00 -6.96 11.44
C PRO A 1003 -25.12 -5.52 11.96
N GLN A 1004 -24.04 -4.99 12.51
CA GLN A 1004 -23.92 -3.55 12.79
C GLN A 1004 -23.06 -2.91 11.71
N VAL A 1005 -23.41 -1.69 11.33
CA VAL A 1005 -22.60 -0.86 10.44
C VAL A 1005 -22.37 0.48 11.12
N MET A 1006 -21.11 0.88 11.22
CA MET A 1006 -20.70 2.16 11.77
C MET A 1006 -20.20 3.03 10.62
N ARG A 1007 -21.01 4.01 10.20
CA ARG A 1007 -20.66 4.98 9.17
C ARG A 1007 -19.85 6.10 9.80
N MET A 1008 -18.60 6.25 9.39
CA MET A 1008 -17.75 7.35 9.86
C MET A 1008 -18.30 8.69 9.39
N ARG A 1009 -18.26 9.69 10.27
CA ARG A 1009 -18.69 11.06 9.96
C ARG A 1009 -17.48 11.90 9.55
N TYR A 1010 -17.65 12.80 8.59
CA TYR A 1010 -16.64 13.83 8.32
C TYR A 1010 -16.45 14.72 9.55
N SER A 1011 -15.24 15.24 9.72
CA SER A 1011 -14.93 16.23 10.76
C SER A 1011 -15.72 17.51 10.53
N LYS A 1012 -16.07 18.19 11.63
CA LYS A 1012 -16.77 19.48 11.60
C LYS A 1012 -15.85 20.54 10.99
N LEU A 1013 -16.43 21.49 10.26
CA LEU A 1013 -15.72 22.69 9.79
C LEU A 1013 -15.38 23.66 10.95
N ASP A 1014 -16.16 23.60 12.03
CA ASP A 1014 -15.94 24.33 13.28
C ASP A 1014 -16.07 23.34 14.45
N ASP A 1015 -14.94 23.01 15.09
CA ASP A 1015 -14.89 22.13 16.27
C ASP A 1015 -15.70 22.67 17.46
N GLY A 1016 -15.95 23.99 17.50
CA GLY A 1016 -16.82 24.62 18.49
C GLY A 1016 -18.31 24.42 18.23
N CYS A 1017 -18.69 23.82 17.10
CA CYS A 1017 -20.08 23.58 16.74
C CYS A 1017 -20.68 22.42 17.56
N ILE A 1018 -21.84 22.68 18.18
CA ILE A 1018 -22.59 21.72 18.99
C ILE A 1018 -23.89 21.39 18.24
N GLU A 1019 -24.08 20.11 17.96
CA GLU A 1019 -25.31 19.57 17.37
C GLU A 1019 -26.42 19.52 18.44
N ASP A 1020 -27.60 20.06 18.13
CA ASP A 1020 -28.76 20.06 19.03
C ASP A 1020 -30.04 19.71 18.25
N PRO A 1021 -30.57 18.49 18.42
CA PRO A 1021 -31.85 18.06 17.86
C PRO A 1021 -33.04 18.97 18.22
N VAL A 1022 -33.07 19.54 19.43
CA VAL A 1022 -34.24 20.30 19.94
C VAL A 1022 -34.36 21.66 19.25
N SER A 1023 -33.23 22.31 18.93
CA SER A 1023 -33.21 23.52 18.10
C SER A 1023 -33.06 23.25 16.59
N ASN A 1024 -32.92 21.97 16.19
CA ASN A 1024 -32.55 21.53 14.85
C ASN A 1024 -31.25 22.20 14.34
N THR A 1025 -30.23 22.26 15.22
CA THR A 1025 -28.90 22.78 14.90
C THR A 1025 -28.00 21.63 14.48
N SER A 1026 -27.55 21.61 13.22
CA SER A 1026 -26.56 20.67 12.69
C SER A 1026 -25.25 21.38 12.35
N CYS A 1027 -24.14 20.64 12.37
CA CYS A 1027 -22.82 21.16 12.04
C CYS A 1027 -22.46 20.86 10.58
N VAL A 1028 -21.79 21.80 9.91
CA VAL A 1028 -21.20 21.56 8.58
C VAL A 1028 -19.99 20.65 8.76
N ARG A 1029 -19.89 19.61 7.94
CA ARG A 1029 -18.82 18.61 7.96
C ARG A 1029 -18.24 18.42 6.57
N ASP A 1030 -17.05 18.96 6.36
CA ASP A 1030 -16.38 18.98 5.06
C ASP A 1030 -14.88 18.64 5.13
N GLN A 1031 -14.37 18.28 6.31
CA GLN A 1031 -12.98 17.92 6.54
C GLN A 1031 -12.81 16.40 6.78
N PRO A 1032 -11.68 15.79 6.37
CA PRO A 1032 -11.36 14.42 6.76
C PRO A 1032 -11.19 14.27 8.27
N ILE A 1033 -11.25 13.05 8.79
CA ILE A 1033 -10.97 12.76 10.21
C ILE A 1033 -9.49 13.00 10.45
N SER A 1034 -9.13 13.70 11.52
CA SER A 1034 -7.73 14.05 11.83
C SER A 1034 -7.18 13.20 12.96
N ALA A 1035 -6.20 12.37 12.64
CA ALA A 1035 -5.39 11.61 13.59
C ALA A 1035 -3.98 12.22 13.71
N VAL A 1036 -3.28 11.95 14.80
CA VAL A 1036 -1.90 12.43 15.00
C VAL A 1036 -1.02 11.32 15.57
N ILE A 1037 0.13 11.09 14.95
CA ILE A 1037 1.19 10.19 15.43
C ILE A 1037 2.23 11.00 16.20
N ARG A 1038 2.57 10.56 17.43
CA ARG A 1038 3.53 11.24 18.32
C ARG A 1038 4.56 10.26 18.89
N ASN A 1039 5.70 10.79 19.30
CA ASN A 1039 6.70 10.04 20.06
C ASN A 1039 6.28 9.93 21.53
N VAL A 1040 5.92 8.73 21.98
CA VAL A 1040 5.60 8.42 23.38
C VAL A 1040 6.61 7.41 23.89
N GLY A 1041 7.61 7.89 24.65
CA GLY A 1041 8.61 7.03 25.29
C GLY A 1041 9.64 6.40 24.33
N GLY A 1042 9.84 6.98 23.14
CA GLY A 1042 10.72 6.42 22.10
C GLY A 1042 10.02 5.44 21.16
N GLN A 1043 8.69 5.50 21.08
CA GLN A 1043 7.84 4.68 20.22
C GLN A 1043 6.76 5.56 19.54
N PRO A 1044 6.28 5.19 18.35
CA PRO A 1044 5.24 5.94 17.66
C PRO A 1044 3.86 5.55 18.18
N PHE A 1045 3.06 6.54 18.56
CA PHE A 1045 1.74 6.36 19.15
C PHE A 1045 0.71 7.25 18.45
N ILE A 1046 -0.37 6.67 17.94
CA ILE A 1046 -1.46 7.38 17.26
C ILE A 1046 -2.61 7.67 18.22
N SER A 1047 -3.28 8.80 18.00
CA SER A 1047 -4.51 9.20 18.69
C SER A 1047 -5.51 9.81 17.71
N VAL A 1048 -6.79 9.44 17.79
CA VAL A 1048 -7.87 9.98 16.95
C VAL A 1048 -9.22 9.96 17.66
N ASP A 1049 -10.01 11.03 17.51
CA ASP A 1049 -11.42 11.07 17.88
C ASP A 1049 -12.27 10.78 16.61
N VAL A 1050 -12.99 9.67 16.59
CA VAL A 1050 -13.85 9.23 15.47
C VAL A 1050 -15.31 9.35 15.87
N GLU A 1051 -16.06 10.26 15.23
CA GLU A 1051 -17.52 10.28 15.34
C GLU A 1051 -18.13 9.34 14.28
N VAL A 1052 -19.07 8.47 14.68
CA VAL A 1052 -19.73 7.50 13.79
C VAL A 1052 -21.25 7.48 14.01
N TYR A 1053 -22.00 7.08 12.99
CA TYR A 1053 -23.39 6.65 13.11
C TYR A 1053 -23.45 5.12 13.17
N ILE A 1054 -24.13 4.54 14.16
CA ILE A 1054 -24.40 3.10 14.25
C ILE A 1054 -25.79 2.77 13.69
N ASP A 1055 -25.84 1.81 12.77
CA ASP A 1055 -27.05 1.22 12.19
C ASP A 1055 -27.06 -0.31 12.44
N ALA A 1056 -28.15 -0.86 12.98
CA ALA A 1056 -28.35 -2.31 13.09
C ALA A 1056 -29.27 -2.80 11.95
N ILE A 1057 -28.67 -3.06 10.79
CA ILE A 1057 -29.36 -3.05 9.50
C ILE A 1057 -30.47 -4.11 9.36
N ASP A 1058 -30.31 -5.27 9.99
CA ASP A 1058 -31.26 -6.38 9.89
C ASP A 1058 -32.16 -6.51 11.14
N LEU A 1059 -31.91 -5.74 12.21
CA LEU A 1059 -32.60 -5.85 13.52
C LEU A 1059 -34.11 -5.69 13.43
N GLN A 1060 -34.59 -4.79 12.57
CA GLN A 1060 -36.03 -4.54 12.36
C GLN A 1060 -36.78 -5.82 11.98
N SER A 1061 -36.18 -6.68 11.14
CA SER A 1061 -36.77 -7.97 10.77
C SER A 1061 -36.88 -8.93 11.97
N LYS A 1062 -35.85 -8.93 12.84
CA LYS A 1062 -35.75 -9.80 14.02
C LYS A 1062 -36.74 -9.41 15.11
N VAL A 1063 -36.91 -8.11 15.38
CA VAL A 1063 -37.81 -7.62 16.44
C VAL A 1063 -39.29 -7.65 16.05
N THR A 1064 -39.62 -7.60 14.75
CA THR A 1064 -41.01 -7.67 14.26
C THR A 1064 -41.74 -8.90 14.80
N VAL A 1065 -41.03 -10.03 14.91
CA VAL A 1065 -41.53 -11.31 15.47
C VAL A 1065 -42.08 -11.16 16.91
N VAL A 1066 -41.59 -10.19 17.69
CA VAL A 1066 -42.13 -9.89 19.03
C VAL A 1066 -43.60 -9.43 18.95
N GLY A 1067 -43.97 -8.64 17.93
CA GLY A 1067 -45.34 -8.17 17.72
C GLY A 1067 -46.29 -9.29 17.32
N ASP A 1068 -45.82 -10.17 16.44
CA ASP A 1068 -46.54 -11.37 16.01
C ASP A 1068 -46.81 -12.33 17.19
N TYR A 1069 -45.85 -12.53 18.10
CA TYR A 1069 -46.03 -13.31 19.33
C TYR A 1069 -46.95 -12.62 20.35
N MET A 1070 -46.90 -11.29 20.44
CA MET A 1070 -47.73 -10.52 21.37
C MET A 1070 -49.21 -10.53 21.04
N LEU A 1071 -49.55 -10.61 19.76
CA LEU A 1071 -50.93 -10.53 19.27
C LEU A 1071 -51.23 -11.70 18.32
N ALA A 1072 -51.02 -11.49 17.02
CA ALA A 1072 -51.03 -12.52 15.99
C ALA A 1072 -50.30 -11.98 14.76
N PRO A 1073 -49.79 -12.87 13.87
CA PRO A 1073 -49.08 -12.49 12.67
C PRO A 1073 -49.74 -11.38 11.85
N GLY A 1074 -49.03 -10.25 11.70
CA GLY A 1074 -49.49 -9.09 10.94
C GLY A 1074 -50.61 -8.27 11.60
N MET A 1075 -50.82 -8.39 12.92
CA MET A 1075 -51.72 -7.50 13.68
C MET A 1075 -51.01 -6.30 14.32
N ALA A 1076 -49.69 -6.37 14.52
CA ALA A 1076 -48.85 -5.27 15.00
C ALA A 1076 -47.38 -5.51 14.64
N ASP A 1077 -46.67 -4.43 14.32
CA ASP A 1077 -45.23 -4.41 14.10
C ASP A 1077 -44.50 -3.99 15.38
N THR A 1078 -43.30 -4.53 15.61
CA THR A 1078 -42.35 -3.97 16.56
C THR A 1078 -41.34 -3.15 15.80
N LEU A 1079 -41.18 -1.86 16.13
CA LEU A 1079 -40.28 -0.94 15.45
C LEU A 1079 -39.06 -0.62 16.33
N THR A 1080 -37.87 -0.65 15.76
CA THR A 1080 -36.61 -0.26 16.43
C THR A 1080 -36.16 1.13 16.01
N ASP A 1081 -35.50 1.86 16.92
CA ASP A 1081 -34.78 3.10 16.61
C ASP A 1081 -33.25 2.94 16.62
N MET A 1082 -32.72 1.72 16.47
CA MET A 1082 -31.27 1.45 16.31
C MET A 1082 -30.77 1.72 14.87
N VAL A 1083 -31.00 2.95 14.40
CA VAL A 1083 -30.53 3.48 13.12
C VAL A 1083 -29.99 4.89 13.30
N SER A 1084 -28.87 5.19 12.66
CA SER A 1084 -28.17 6.48 12.68
C SER A 1084 -27.95 6.99 14.10
N VAL A 1085 -27.52 6.11 15.01
CA VAL A 1085 -27.23 6.43 16.41
C VAL A 1085 -25.83 7.06 16.49
N PRO A 1086 -25.69 8.36 16.81
CA PRO A 1086 -24.38 9.02 16.81
C PRO A 1086 -23.60 8.65 18.08
N VAL A 1087 -22.34 8.24 17.91
CA VAL A 1087 -21.39 8.01 19.03
C VAL A 1087 -20.00 8.53 18.68
N THR A 1088 -19.13 8.66 19.70
CA THR A 1088 -17.72 9.06 19.55
C THR A 1088 -16.81 7.99 20.15
N LEU A 1089 -15.91 7.47 19.33
CA LEU A 1089 -14.83 6.56 19.70
C LEU A 1089 -13.51 7.34 19.74
N LYS A 1090 -12.91 7.46 20.93
CA LYS A 1090 -11.54 7.96 21.09
C LYS A 1090 -10.61 6.77 20.98
N LEU A 1091 -9.83 6.67 19.92
CA LEU A 1091 -8.96 5.53 19.64
C LEU A 1091 -7.50 5.94 19.80
N GLU A 1092 -6.77 5.17 20.60
CA GLU A 1092 -5.38 5.44 20.97
C GLU A 1092 -4.57 4.14 20.87
N GLY A 1093 -3.34 4.20 20.34
CA GLY A 1093 -2.62 2.96 20.02
C GLY A 1093 -1.17 3.12 19.61
N MET A 1094 -0.39 2.05 19.77
CA MET A 1094 0.97 1.98 19.22
C MET A 1094 0.93 1.68 17.72
N VAL A 1095 1.79 2.39 16.98
CA VAL A 1095 2.22 2.01 15.64
C VAL A 1095 3.45 1.11 15.79
N THR A 1096 3.54 0.06 15.00
CA THR A 1096 4.61 -0.95 15.03
C THR A 1096 4.86 -1.46 13.62
N PHE A 1097 6.03 -2.03 13.34
CA PHE A 1097 6.35 -2.59 12.03
C PHE A 1097 6.67 -4.08 12.15
N ASN A 1098 6.11 -4.88 11.26
CA ASN A 1098 6.33 -6.31 11.16
C ASN A 1098 7.64 -6.63 10.42
N ASP A 1099 8.11 -7.88 10.52
CA ASP A 1099 9.38 -8.34 9.92
C ASP A 1099 9.35 -8.44 8.37
N ASP A 1100 8.20 -8.19 7.74
CA ASP A 1100 8.00 -8.06 6.29
C ASP A 1100 7.95 -6.59 5.82
N GLY A 1101 7.90 -5.64 6.76
CA GLY A 1101 7.79 -4.20 6.52
C GLY A 1101 6.40 -3.60 6.73
N THR A 1102 5.33 -4.40 6.87
CA THR A 1102 3.97 -3.86 7.04
C THR A 1102 3.81 -3.10 8.35
N MET A 1103 3.07 -1.99 8.29
CA MET A 1103 2.75 -1.16 9.44
C MET A 1103 1.51 -1.70 10.16
N ASN A 1104 1.68 -2.07 11.43
CA ASN A 1104 0.63 -2.49 12.35
C ASN A 1104 0.24 -1.32 13.28
N ILE A 1105 -1.01 -0.90 13.25
CA ILE A 1105 -1.57 0.10 14.19
C ILE A 1105 -2.54 -0.61 15.14
N ASN A 1106 -2.15 -0.76 16.40
CA ASN A 1106 -2.96 -1.44 17.43
C ASN A 1106 -3.66 -0.40 18.31
N MET A 1107 -4.92 -0.10 18.03
CA MET A 1107 -5.73 0.88 18.76
C MET A 1107 -6.74 0.24 19.72
N GLU A 1108 -6.94 0.87 20.86
CA GLU A 1108 -7.99 0.58 21.84
C GLU A 1108 -8.78 1.86 22.16
N ASN A 1109 -10.04 1.74 22.60
CA ASN A 1109 -10.84 2.92 22.93
C ASN A 1109 -10.53 3.47 24.33
N SER A 1110 -10.19 4.76 24.42
CA SER A 1110 -9.89 5.46 25.67
C SER A 1110 -11.12 6.10 26.35
N ASN A 1111 -12.34 5.81 25.86
CA ASN A 1111 -13.58 6.23 26.49
C ASN A 1111 -14.65 5.12 26.47
N GLU A 1112 -15.49 5.10 27.50
CA GLU A 1112 -16.77 4.36 27.46
C GLU A 1112 -17.69 4.97 26.40
N VAL A 1113 -18.41 4.11 25.67
CA VAL A 1113 -19.35 4.49 24.60
C VAL A 1113 -20.71 3.86 24.86
N ASP A 1114 -21.70 4.68 25.19
CA ASP A 1114 -23.09 4.26 25.37
C ASP A 1114 -23.88 4.29 24.05
N VAL A 1115 -24.52 3.17 23.72
CA VAL A 1115 -25.43 3.00 22.59
C VAL A 1115 -26.83 2.75 23.15
N SER A 1116 -27.65 3.80 23.21
CA SER A 1116 -29.04 3.71 23.70
C SER A 1116 -30.04 3.50 22.56
N PHE A 1117 -30.99 2.58 22.75
CA PHE A 1117 -32.05 2.28 21.77
C PHE A 1117 -33.35 1.82 22.47
N GLY A 1118 -34.46 1.89 21.74
CA GLY A 1118 -35.75 1.42 22.19
C GLY A 1118 -36.58 0.76 21.11
N LEU A 1119 -37.58 0.01 21.57
CA LEU A 1119 -38.56 -0.66 20.72
C LEU A 1119 -39.96 -0.09 21.00
N LYS A 1120 -40.75 0.09 19.96
CA LYS A 1120 -42.18 0.45 20.01
C LYS A 1120 -43.01 -0.70 19.47
N LEU A 1121 -44.18 -0.95 20.04
CA LEU A 1121 -45.20 -1.81 19.42
C LEU A 1121 -46.24 -0.91 18.77
N TYR A 1122 -46.53 -1.16 17.49
CA TYR A 1122 -47.46 -0.40 16.68
C TYR A 1122 -48.48 -1.30 16.00
N GLY A 1123 -49.78 -1.04 16.20
CA GLY A 1123 -50.84 -1.78 15.53
C GLY A 1123 -51.76 -0.84 14.76
N GLU A 1124 -51.50 -0.59 13.48
CA GLU A 1124 -52.30 0.30 12.62
C GLU A 1124 -53.80 -0.06 12.69
N ALA A 1125 -54.12 -1.33 12.43
CA ALA A 1125 -55.49 -1.84 12.43
C ALA A 1125 -56.19 -1.78 13.79
N LEU A 1126 -55.43 -1.57 14.88
CA LEU A 1126 -55.90 -1.51 16.26
C LEU A 1126 -55.80 -0.09 16.85
N GLY A 1127 -55.18 0.85 16.14
CA GLY A 1127 -55.10 2.26 16.52
C GLY A 1127 -54.22 2.56 17.74
N PHE A 1128 -53.09 1.88 17.92
CA PHE A 1128 -52.17 2.16 19.02
C PHE A 1128 -50.68 2.20 18.60
N ALA A 1129 -49.89 2.97 19.35
CA ALA A 1129 -48.43 2.94 19.38
C ALA A 1129 -47.98 3.15 20.84
N PHE A 1130 -47.04 2.35 21.37
CA PHE A 1130 -46.43 2.61 22.68
C PHE A 1130 -45.03 1.97 22.83
N PRO A 1131 -44.13 2.54 23.65
CA PRO A 1131 -42.80 1.97 23.89
C PRO A 1131 -42.88 0.67 24.71
N ILE A 1132 -42.09 -0.33 24.31
CA ILE A 1132 -42.04 -1.66 24.95
C ILE A 1132 -40.68 -2.00 25.55
N THR A 1133 -39.61 -1.30 25.15
CA THR A 1133 -38.31 -1.27 25.82
C THR A 1133 -37.62 0.08 25.66
N TRP A 1134 -36.70 0.38 26.58
CA TRP A 1134 -35.67 1.40 26.47
C TRP A 1134 -34.45 0.90 27.25
N THR A 1135 -33.30 0.76 26.58
CA THR A 1135 -32.10 0.18 27.16
C THR A 1135 -30.85 0.76 26.50
N SER A 1136 -29.69 0.53 27.12
CA SER A 1136 -28.38 0.86 26.55
C SER A 1136 -27.47 -0.36 26.55
N ILE A 1137 -26.66 -0.46 25.51
CA ILE A 1137 -25.48 -1.32 25.46
C ILE A 1137 -24.27 -0.40 25.44
N LYS A 1138 -23.21 -0.75 26.16
CA LYS A 1138 -21.98 0.04 26.18
C LYS A 1138 -20.76 -0.76 25.73
N ILE A 1139 -19.85 -0.05 25.07
CA ILE A 1139 -18.46 -0.49 24.89
C ILE A 1139 -17.68 0.13 26.06
N PRO A 1140 -17.13 -0.65 27.00
CA PRO A 1140 -16.32 -0.09 28.10
C PRO A 1140 -15.01 0.49 27.56
N GLU A 1141 -14.32 1.31 28.36
CA GLU A 1141 -12.91 1.70 28.09
C GLU A 1141 -12.04 0.44 27.92
N GLY A 1142 -11.20 0.40 26.87
CA GLY A 1142 -10.45 -0.80 26.46
C GLY A 1142 -11.32 -1.96 25.93
N GLY A 1143 -12.60 -1.72 25.66
CA GLY A 1143 -13.57 -2.71 25.19
C GLY A 1143 -13.55 -2.97 23.69
N SER A 1144 -13.15 -1.99 22.87
CA SER A 1144 -12.90 -2.14 21.44
C SER A 1144 -11.41 -2.16 21.18
N ARG A 1145 -10.97 -3.14 20.37
CA ARG A 1145 -9.57 -3.35 20.02
C ARG A 1145 -9.48 -3.59 18.53
N ILE A 1146 -8.85 -2.65 17.83
CA ILE A 1146 -8.74 -2.66 16.36
C ILE A 1146 -7.26 -2.65 15.98
N ARG A 1147 -6.82 -3.67 15.24
CA ARG A 1147 -5.54 -3.71 14.56
C ARG A 1147 -5.76 -3.44 13.08
N TYR A 1148 -5.28 -2.31 12.63
CA TYR A 1148 -5.09 -2.03 11.22
C TYR A 1148 -3.68 -2.49 10.78
N VAL A 1149 -3.59 -3.02 9.58
CA VAL A 1149 -2.36 -3.46 8.91
C VAL A 1149 -2.30 -2.74 7.56
N SER A 1150 -1.13 -2.21 7.18
CA SER A 1150 -0.92 -1.66 5.82
C SER A 1150 -0.94 -2.75 4.76
N GLU A 1151 -1.15 -2.37 3.50
CA GLU A 1151 -0.99 -3.29 2.39
C GLU A 1151 0.43 -3.89 2.32
N ILE A 1152 0.52 -5.10 1.76
CA ILE A 1152 1.77 -5.80 1.55
C ILE A 1152 2.57 -5.09 0.44
N ILE A 1153 3.83 -4.78 0.76
CA ILE A 1153 4.65 -3.75 0.08
C ILE A 1153 5.24 -4.17 -1.29
N LYS A 1154 5.09 -5.44 -1.73
CA LYS A 1154 6.03 -6.08 -2.69
C LYS A 1154 5.47 -6.63 -3.99
#